data_AF-A0A4Q5TLM7-F1
#
_entry.id   AF-A0A4Q5TLM7-F1
#
_cell.length_a   1.000
_cell.length_b   1.000
_cell.length_c   1.000
_cell.angle_alpha   90.00
_cell.angle_beta   90.00
_cell.angle_gamma   90.00
#
_symmetry.space_group_name_H-M   'P 1'
#
loop_
_entity.id
_entity.type
_entity.pdbx_description
1 polymer ?
#
loop_
_entity_poly.entity_id
_entity_poly.type
_entity_poly.pdbx_seq_one_letter_code
_entity_poly.pdbx_strand_id
1 'polypeptide(L)'
;MTSAMEKYVFVLLLFATAITNAQDNDCVSRQMAKAGKWTKLKETVKAAPADLAVQRRFYNAVHDPLQVAYQPRGLDAAYSGSFQPAQYSQPIPYWYYTLFAERYICEGDALVLNKFDITSMFRVEFNYVSFVEIYDTAAADNPLGFRVLREGIPEEMRPGIWQFRDATTSLGAGLEGITKNWLITYDGQLPWTFVTRREFLQKRKRLLQKELAGESTRLKEKIAGWEEMKKYKEQEYKSDPAKLAAYLSGTHNPAIEREKANYQRSIAGYQNGLERLDDQLSAPADELNKRAIVIKSTQNNFDYGFTDNMVPFAELLIKPNPAYFKKYASGAVPQMITVSIRYDAKNAVMVEFAKAMEQNLRLDYLKSFIGKSAPAAVAAALPVKPQTGSNGNKAPETAVPVQKAPTSTKITKATPDKGMATEPGPKQRGNYVSGILSAPAGIAVTVGYGNNELTITPQKSKEQLYGSNPFRFTSSLKNGESFDLGIRKLPGNLKAVVYRGKGNVPEDTGKIRVGVDYKYELLSRSSDDKKFSNFYETAAPAVAGMDGEEGRYICFISWTKGFAGNDGKFRQVFWRDRNTGITKMISVAPDGSPADADCALPTISADGKKVVFESKATNLVTGDQNKAKDIFLWRASTNSIELVSKAADGGNSNGESYDAMIAGNGSYVVFTSDAVNMTSVPRGRSQYNIFLRDLPEGKTQMLSVDPVTKTGGNGIKASISFDGSRVSFCSPSNTLVANDNNNLWDIFLWEKGRGGLRRISFTQDGKERNQGDESGSRQVSSTLSGNGQYVVYSTTASNMVPGDVLKYQDVFVYDINSNQLQVASFSNNGEPGNHDSPIEQGERLAISYDGTWVAFSTKASNLGAPGSNIILYNTQTKTKQVVTDTKGSYVGRPAISYSGSYVVFGKSEALDQRSGAAFGDNGGGLFAFFTGNGPCRDCEY
;
A
#
# COMPACT_ATOMS: atom_id res chain seq x y z
N MET A 1 20.80 30.27 -43.36
CA MET A 1 20.03 31.31 -42.63
C MET A 1 18.53 31.00 -42.79
N THR A 2 17.69 31.42 -41.83
CA THR A 2 16.21 31.59 -41.95
C THR A 2 15.45 30.44 -42.65
N SER A 3 14.91 29.46 -41.91
CA SER A 3 13.58 29.62 -41.30
C SER A 3 13.52 29.27 -39.80
N ALA A 4 14.62 29.46 -39.08
CA ALA A 4 14.72 29.30 -37.62
C ALA A 4 13.89 30.33 -36.78
N MET A 5 12.78 30.86 -37.32
CA MET A 5 11.82 31.70 -36.60
C MET A 5 10.46 31.00 -36.39
N GLU A 6 9.98 30.18 -37.32
CA GLU A 6 8.65 29.54 -37.18
C GLU A 6 8.64 28.41 -36.13
N LYS A 7 9.75 27.69 -35.99
CA LYS A 7 9.90 26.67 -34.92
C LYS A 7 10.06 27.25 -33.51
N TYR A 8 10.38 28.53 -33.37
CA TYR A 8 10.41 29.18 -32.06
C TYR A 8 9.02 29.69 -31.63
N VAL A 9 8.16 30.12 -32.56
CA VAL A 9 6.82 30.63 -32.24
C VAL A 9 5.89 29.51 -31.74
N PHE A 10 5.96 28.30 -32.29
CA PHE A 10 5.05 27.22 -31.86
C PHE A 10 5.42 26.58 -30.51
N VAL A 11 6.71 26.56 -30.14
CA VAL A 11 7.16 26.11 -28.80
C VAL A 11 6.84 27.16 -27.73
N LEU A 12 6.77 28.44 -28.10
CA LEU A 12 6.26 29.51 -27.23
C LEU A 12 4.73 29.48 -27.03
N LEU A 13 3.97 28.80 -27.89
CA LEU A 13 2.50 28.75 -27.84
C LEU A 13 1.90 27.57 -27.05
N LEU A 14 2.69 26.52 -26.75
CA LEU A 14 2.26 25.43 -25.86
C LEU A 14 2.71 25.62 -24.39
N PHE A 15 3.45 26.69 -24.09
CA PHE A 15 3.65 27.17 -22.72
C PHE A 15 2.51 28.09 -22.21
N ALA A 16 1.46 28.31 -23.02
CA ALA A 16 0.41 29.31 -22.75
C ALA A 16 -0.87 28.76 -22.08
N THR A 17 -1.08 27.44 -22.02
CA THR A 17 -2.30 26.83 -21.44
C THR A 17 -1.97 25.51 -20.72
N ALA A 18 -1.30 25.56 -19.56
CA ALA A 18 -2.05 25.57 -18.31
C ALA A 18 -1.41 26.41 -17.18
N ILE A 19 -0.75 27.53 -17.50
CA ILE A 19 -0.49 28.59 -16.50
C ILE A 19 -1.74 29.49 -16.41
N THR A 20 -2.85 28.90 -15.95
CA THR A 20 -4.09 29.60 -15.59
C THR A 20 -4.62 29.08 -14.26
N ASN A 21 -3.77 29.11 -13.24
CA ASN A 21 -4.00 30.14 -12.24
C ASN A 21 -3.07 31.30 -12.67
N ALA A 22 -3.53 32.44 -13.18
CA ALA A 22 -4.66 33.19 -12.62
C ALA A 22 -4.76 32.91 -11.11
N GLN A 23 -3.67 33.21 -10.39
CA GLN A 23 -3.87 33.87 -9.10
C GLN A 23 -4.64 35.14 -9.46
N ASP A 24 -5.96 35.00 -9.48
CA ASP A 24 -6.86 36.12 -9.59
C ASP A 24 -6.42 37.07 -8.47
N ASN A 25 -6.03 38.30 -8.84
CA ASN A 25 -5.51 39.26 -7.85
C ASN A 25 -6.60 39.51 -6.79
N ASP A 26 -7.86 39.34 -7.16
CA ASP A 26 -8.99 39.30 -6.24
C ASP A 26 -8.99 38.05 -5.33
N CYS A 27 -8.71 36.83 -5.83
CA CYS A 27 -8.54 35.64 -4.99
C CYS A 27 -7.40 35.80 -3.96
N VAL A 28 -6.22 36.30 -4.34
CA VAL A 28 -5.11 36.54 -3.39
C VAL A 28 -5.47 37.65 -2.40
N SER A 29 -6.14 38.71 -2.85
CA SER A 29 -6.63 39.78 -1.97
C SER A 29 -7.69 39.27 -0.98
N ARG A 30 -8.65 38.47 -1.44
CA ARG A 30 -9.66 37.80 -0.61
C ARG A 30 -9.03 36.84 0.39
N GLN A 31 -8.02 36.07 0.00
CA GLN A 31 -7.22 35.25 0.92
C GLN A 31 -6.57 36.14 1.98
N MET A 32 -5.74 37.11 1.60
CA MET A 32 -5.00 37.97 2.54
C MET A 32 -5.91 38.85 3.43
N ALA A 33 -7.15 39.11 3.03
CA ALA A 33 -8.16 39.78 3.86
C ALA A 33 -8.71 38.89 4.99
N LYS A 34 -8.61 37.57 4.88
CA LYS A 34 -9.08 36.63 5.90
C LYS A 34 -8.12 36.56 7.10
N ALA A 35 -8.66 36.81 8.30
CA ALA A 35 -7.95 36.55 9.54
C ALA A 35 -7.77 35.05 9.77
N GLY A 36 -6.52 34.64 9.96
CA GLY A 36 -6.15 33.26 10.26
C GLY A 36 -6.32 32.90 11.73
N LYS A 37 -6.20 31.61 12.05
CA LYS A 37 -6.25 31.09 13.42
C LYS A 37 -4.99 30.31 13.78
N TRP A 38 -4.70 30.23 15.08
CA TRP A 38 -3.65 29.38 15.62
C TRP A 38 -4.22 28.05 16.12
N THR A 39 -3.85 26.93 15.50
CA THR A 39 -4.39 25.59 15.81
C THR A 39 -3.33 24.70 16.44
N LYS A 40 -3.56 24.21 17.67
CA LYS A 40 -2.62 23.29 18.31
C LYS A 40 -2.82 21.85 17.83
N LEU A 41 -1.77 21.24 17.30
CA LEU A 41 -1.75 19.82 16.95
C LEU A 41 -1.36 18.93 18.14
N LYS A 42 -1.57 17.63 17.96
CA LYS A 42 -1.10 16.60 18.88
C LYS A 42 0.44 16.59 18.95
N GLU A 43 0.97 16.69 20.16
CA GLU A 43 2.41 16.57 20.42
C GLU A 43 2.86 15.10 20.37
N THR A 44 4.11 14.86 19.96
CA THR A 44 4.75 13.53 20.04
C THR A 44 5.71 13.50 21.23
N VAL A 45 5.41 12.68 22.24
CA VAL A 45 6.19 12.60 23.48
C VAL A 45 6.80 11.20 23.61
N LYS A 46 8.14 11.14 23.66
CA LYS A 46 8.91 9.93 24.01
C LYS A 46 9.98 10.19 25.09
N ALA A 47 10.11 11.42 25.58
CA ALA A 47 11.06 11.82 26.63
C ALA A 47 10.51 11.51 28.04
N ALA A 48 11.40 11.48 29.05
CA ALA A 48 11.01 11.29 30.45
C ALA A 48 10.22 12.52 30.98
N PRO A 49 9.37 12.38 32.02
CA PRO A 49 8.54 13.48 32.52
C PRO A 49 9.33 14.73 32.96
N ALA A 50 10.52 14.54 33.53
CA ALA A 50 11.41 15.63 33.93
C ALA A 50 11.99 16.39 32.72
N ASP A 51 12.47 15.68 31.70
CA ASP A 51 12.98 16.27 30.47
C ASP A 51 11.85 17.02 29.74
N LEU A 52 10.68 16.39 29.60
CA LEU A 52 9.49 16.98 28.98
C LEU A 52 9.09 18.30 29.67
N ALA A 53 9.16 18.37 31.00
CA ALA A 53 8.82 19.57 31.75
C ALA A 53 9.75 20.76 31.43
N VAL A 54 11.04 20.50 31.15
CA VAL A 54 11.99 21.55 30.74
C VAL A 54 11.85 21.87 29.26
N GLN A 55 11.75 20.86 28.39
CA GLN A 55 11.60 21.04 26.94
C GLN A 55 10.31 21.82 26.61
N ARG A 56 9.22 21.60 27.36
CA ARG A 56 7.96 22.35 27.24
C ARG A 56 8.11 23.84 27.61
N ARG A 57 9.01 24.21 28.52
CA ARG A 57 9.28 25.63 28.83
C ARG A 57 10.00 26.32 27.67
N PHE A 58 10.98 25.67 27.04
CA PHE A 58 11.61 26.20 25.82
C PHE A 58 10.63 26.28 24.64
N TYR A 59 9.77 25.28 24.49
CA TYR A 59 8.69 25.28 23.50
C TYR A 59 7.77 26.50 23.67
N ASN A 60 7.26 26.75 24.88
CA ASN A 60 6.43 27.93 25.18
C ASN A 60 7.21 29.24 24.96
N ALA A 61 8.49 29.30 25.36
CA ALA A 61 9.33 30.47 25.14
C ALA A 61 9.55 30.80 23.66
N VAL A 62 9.46 29.83 22.74
CA VAL A 62 9.40 30.09 21.29
C VAL A 62 7.98 30.44 20.84
N HIS A 63 6.98 29.69 21.31
CA HIS A 63 5.60 29.80 20.86
C HIS A 63 4.95 31.13 21.26
N ASP A 64 4.95 31.48 22.55
CA ASP A 64 4.14 32.56 23.09
C ASP A 64 4.53 33.93 22.47
N PRO A 65 5.83 34.29 22.35
CA PRO A 65 6.22 35.55 21.70
C PRO A 65 5.92 35.56 20.20
N LEU A 66 6.07 34.41 19.52
CA LEU A 66 5.78 34.28 18.09
C LEU A 66 4.28 34.39 17.80
N GLN A 67 3.43 33.83 18.67
CA GLN A 67 1.98 33.94 18.58
C GLN A 67 1.47 35.38 18.78
N VAL A 68 2.10 36.13 19.68
CA VAL A 68 1.79 37.56 19.87
C VAL A 68 2.22 38.37 18.65
N ALA A 69 3.45 38.15 18.16
CA ALA A 69 4.04 38.96 17.10
C ALA A 69 3.52 38.63 15.69
N TYR A 70 3.16 37.38 15.41
CA TYR A 70 2.57 36.96 14.15
C TYR A 70 1.05 36.73 14.25
N GLN A 71 0.29 37.63 13.64
CA GLN A 71 -1.15 37.49 13.43
C GLN A 71 -1.39 36.94 12.01
N PRO A 72 -1.71 35.64 11.83
CA PRO A 72 -1.83 35.03 10.52
C PRO A 72 -2.94 35.68 9.68
N ARG A 73 -2.65 35.83 8.38
CA ARG A 73 -3.57 36.35 7.36
C ARG A 73 -3.45 35.50 6.10
N GLY A 74 -4.57 35.17 5.47
CA GLY A 74 -4.61 34.32 4.26
C GLY A 74 -4.26 32.85 4.44
N LEU A 75 -4.03 32.41 5.68
CA LEU A 75 -3.75 31.03 6.08
C LEU A 75 -4.17 30.81 7.53
N ASP A 76 -4.50 29.58 7.90
CA ASP A 76 -4.51 29.18 9.31
C ASP A 76 -3.11 28.63 9.66
N ALA A 77 -2.70 28.75 10.92
CA ALA A 77 -1.33 28.51 11.36
C ALA A 77 -1.34 27.41 12.44
N ALA A 78 -0.89 26.21 12.09
CA ALA A 78 -1.05 25.05 12.96
C ALA A 78 0.30 24.56 13.48
N TYR A 79 0.38 24.22 14.77
CA TYR A 79 1.67 24.10 15.45
C TYR A 79 1.78 22.84 16.33
N SER A 80 2.97 22.26 16.40
CA SER A 80 3.25 21.02 17.12
C SER A 80 4.61 20.99 17.80
N GLY A 81 4.69 20.21 18.88
CA GLY A 81 5.92 19.89 19.58
C GLY A 81 6.24 18.40 19.49
N SER A 82 7.53 18.09 19.35
CA SER A 82 8.04 16.72 19.44
C SER A 82 9.20 16.67 20.42
N PHE A 83 9.16 15.69 21.32
CA PHE A 83 10.04 15.58 22.48
C PHE A 83 10.62 14.18 22.51
N GLN A 84 11.90 14.04 22.16
CA GLN A 84 12.57 12.74 21.97
C GLN A 84 13.67 12.55 23.04
N PRO A 85 13.86 11.32 23.55
CA PRO A 85 14.99 10.99 24.41
C PRO A 85 16.28 10.95 23.57
N ALA A 86 17.44 10.84 24.23
CA ALA A 86 18.68 10.51 23.54
C ALA A 86 18.53 9.18 22.78
N GLN A 87 19.13 9.09 21.60
CA GLN A 87 19.13 7.88 20.75
C GLN A 87 20.57 7.56 20.35
N TYR A 88 20.82 6.35 19.85
CA TYR A 88 22.17 5.91 19.47
C TYR A 88 22.87 6.87 18.47
N SER A 89 22.08 7.59 17.66
CA SER A 89 22.56 8.58 16.68
C SER A 89 22.64 10.03 17.17
N GLN A 90 22.09 10.33 18.35
CA GLN A 90 22.07 11.65 18.97
C GLN A 90 22.24 11.45 20.49
N PRO A 91 23.46 11.62 21.05
CA PRO A 91 23.80 11.25 22.42
C PRO A 91 23.15 12.15 23.50
N ILE A 92 22.34 13.12 23.08
CA ILE A 92 21.59 14.05 23.92
C ILE A 92 20.11 14.07 23.46
N PRO A 93 19.15 14.24 24.38
CA PRO A 93 17.75 14.46 24.02
C PRO A 93 17.59 15.68 23.11
N TYR A 94 16.65 15.56 22.19
CA TYR A 94 16.36 16.58 21.19
C TYR A 94 14.86 16.81 21.06
N TRP A 95 14.50 18.03 20.70
CA TRP A 95 13.10 18.43 20.58
C TRP A 95 12.96 19.53 19.53
N TYR A 96 11.74 19.71 19.01
CA TYR A 96 11.48 20.78 18.05
C TYR A 96 10.08 21.37 18.22
N TYR A 97 10.00 22.66 17.91
CA TYR A 97 8.77 23.40 17.65
C TYR A 97 8.61 23.49 16.13
N THR A 98 7.45 23.08 15.60
CA THR A 98 7.11 23.26 14.18
C THR A 98 5.80 24.02 14.07
N LEU A 99 5.79 25.02 13.20
CA LEU A 99 4.62 25.76 12.73
C LEU A 99 4.43 25.48 11.25
N PHE A 100 3.25 25.04 10.87
CA PHE A 100 2.83 24.74 9.51
C PHE A 100 1.85 25.82 9.05
N ALA A 101 1.91 26.17 7.77
CA ALA A 101 0.85 26.97 7.14
C ALA A 101 -0.25 26.04 6.64
N GLU A 102 -1.51 26.32 6.97
CA GLU A 102 -2.69 25.65 6.39
C GLU A 102 -3.26 26.53 5.27
N ARG A 103 -3.49 25.94 4.10
CA ARG A 103 -3.73 26.69 2.87
C ARG A 103 -5.22 26.87 2.59
N TYR A 104 -5.65 28.12 2.38
CA TYR A 104 -6.91 28.40 1.70
C TYR A 104 -6.78 28.27 0.17
N ILE A 105 -7.83 27.79 -0.47
CA ILE A 105 -8.00 27.81 -1.93
C ILE A 105 -9.30 28.52 -2.29
N CYS A 106 -9.34 29.14 -3.47
CA CYS A 106 -10.56 29.71 -4.03
C CYS A 106 -11.29 28.63 -4.83
N GLU A 107 -12.50 28.26 -4.41
CA GLU A 107 -13.39 27.35 -5.13
C GLU A 107 -14.64 28.14 -5.55
N GLY A 108 -14.65 28.62 -6.79
CA GLY A 108 -15.63 29.62 -7.25
C GLY A 108 -15.53 30.91 -6.42
N ASP A 109 -16.65 31.37 -5.90
CA ASP A 109 -16.72 32.58 -5.06
C ASP A 109 -16.25 32.34 -3.60
N ALA A 110 -16.05 31.09 -3.19
CA ALA A 110 -15.78 30.72 -1.80
C ALA A 110 -14.28 30.49 -1.48
N LEU A 111 -13.90 30.79 -0.24
CA LEU A 111 -12.59 30.46 0.33
C LEU A 111 -12.68 29.21 1.21
N VAL A 112 -12.22 28.08 0.67
CA VAL A 112 -12.27 26.78 1.35
C VAL A 112 -10.90 26.48 1.97
N LEU A 113 -10.89 26.01 3.22
CA LEU A 113 -9.66 25.50 3.86
C LEU A 113 -9.32 24.15 3.23
N ASN A 114 -8.15 24.03 2.63
CA ASN A 114 -7.66 22.77 2.09
C ASN A 114 -6.55 22.22 3.01
N LYS A 115 -6.32 20.91 2.89
CA LYS A 115 -5.41 20.06 3.64
C LYS A 115 -4.13 20.77 4.10
N PHE A 116 -3.71 20.39 5.30
CA PHE A 116 -2.40 20.60 5.90
C PHE A 116 -1.25 20.66 4.87
N ASP A 117 -0.69 21.84 4.63
CA ASP A 117 0.51 21.99 3.80
C ASP A 117 1.74 21.65 4.65
N ILE A 118 2.11 20.37 4.66
CA ILE A 118 3.33 19.89 5.32
C ILE A 118 4.62 20.30 4.58
N THR A 119 4.51 20.99 3.44
CA THR A 119 5.65 21.42 2.62
C THR A 119 6.11 22.84 2.99
N SER A 120 5.17 23.72 3.39
CA SER A 120 5.44 25.07 3.88
C SER A 120 5.46 25.11 5.41
N MET A 121 6.64 25.29 6.02
CA MET A 121 6.79 25.29 7.49
C MET A 121 7.91 26.19 8.03
N PHE A 122 7.70 26.66 9.25
CA PHE A 122 8.72 27.25 10.13
C PHE A 122 9.06 26.25 11.23
N ARG A 123 10.35 26.00 11.48
CA ARG A 123 10.79 25.04 12.51
C ARG A 123 11.97 25.58 13.32
N VAL A 124 11.92 25.35 14.63
CA VAL A 124 13.06 25.54 15.55
C VAL A 124 13.37 24.19 16.19
N GLU A 125 14.56 23.65 15.94
CA GLU A 125 15.02 22.37 16.49
C GLU A 125 16.15 22.58 17.48
N PHE A 126 16.08 21.90 18.61
CA PHE A 126 17.01 22.01 19.72
C PHE A 126 17.80 20.72 19.81
N ASN A 127 19.14 20.83 19.85
CA ASN A 127 20.06 19.69 19.83
C ASN A 127 19.87 18.75 18.60
N TYR A 128 19.29 19.26 17.51
CA TYR A 128 19.06 18.51 16.28
C TYR A 128 19.39 19.33 15.03
N VAL A 129 19.68 18.60 13.94
CA VAL A 129 20.06 19.16 12.64
C VAL A 129 19.37 18.30 11.57
N SER A 130 18.16 18.68 11.16
CA SER A 130 17.36 17.90 10.20
C SER A 130 17.89 17.92 8.76
N PHE A 131 18.74 18.89 8.40
CA PHE A 131 19.24 19.10 7.04
C PHE A 131 20.59 18.41 6.73
N VAL A 132 21.11 17.58 7.63
CA VAL A 132 22.27 16.72 7.36
C VAL A 132 21.85 15.27 7.18
N GLU A 133 22.40 14.60 6.17
CA GLU A 133 22.15 13.19 5.90
C GLU A 133 23.38 12.34 6.21
N ILE A 134 23.18 11.03 6.42
CA ILE A 134 24.28 10.09 6.64
C ILE A 134 24.88 9.72 5.28
N TYR A 135 26.18 9.91 5.13
CA TYR A 135 26.90 9.45 3.94
C TYR A 135 27.29 7.98 4.12
N ASP A 136 26.55 7.11 3.42
CA ASP A 136 26.85 5.68 3.35
C ASP A 136 27.88 5.39 2.25
N THR A 137 28.78 4.44 2.54
CA THR A 137 29.82 3.95 1.62
C THR A 137 29.85 2.41 1.58
N ALA A 138 28.69 1.78 1.84
CA ALA A 138 28.38 0.36 1.74
C ALA A 138 28.96 -0.56 2.86
N ALA A 139 28.23 -0.61 3.98
CA ALA A 139 28.23 -1.69 5.00
C ALA A 139 29.51 -1.89 5.87
N ALA A 140 29.46 -2.41 7.10
CA ALA A 140 28.34 -3.11 7.77
C ALA A 140 28.04 -2.63 9.21
N ASP A 141 29.01 -2.05 9.93
CA ASP A 141 28.86 -1.67 11.34
C ASP A 141 28.79 -0.15 11.48
N ASN A 142 27.57 0.38 11.45
CA ASN A 142 27.27 1.81 11.41
C ASN A 142 27.03 2.39 12.82
N PRO A 143 28.04 3.06 13.41
CA PRO A 143 27.84 4.27 14.21
C PRO A 143 28.06 5.55 13.37
N LEU A 144 27.48 5.52 12.16
CA LEU A 144 27.02 6.66 11.38
C LEU A 144 27.99 7.34 10.40
N GLY A 145 28.88 6.59 9.74
CA GLY A 145 29.43 7.03 8.45
C GLY A 145 30.20 8.36 8.49
N PHE A 146 30.09 9.15 7.41
CA PHE A 146 30.27 10.61 7.47
C PHE A 146 28.88 11.27 7.39
N ARG A 147 28.76 12.59 7.44
CA ARG A 147 27.51 13.31 7.10
C ARG A 147 27.69 14.15 5.84
N VAL A 148 26.64 14.30 5.05
CA VAL A 148 26.56 15.31 3.97
C VAL A 148 25.93 16.58 4.53
N LEU A 149 26.56 17.72 4.25
CA LEU A 149 26.02 19.05 4.53
C LEU A 149 25.52 19.66 3.22
N ARG A 150 24.27 19.36 2.84
CA ARG A 150 23.68 19.70 1.54
C ARG A 150 23.64 21.20 1.26
N GLU A 151 23.36 21.98 2.31
CA GLU A 151 23.26 23.45 2.29
C GLU A 151 24.61 24.17 2.16
N GLY A 152 25.73 23.42 2.11
CA GLY A 152 27.08 23.97 2.08
C GLY A 152 27.58 24.46 3.45
N ILE A 153 28.67 25.22 3.45
CA ILE A 153 29.24 25.80 4.68
C ILE A 153 28.44 27.06 5.04
N PRO A 154 27.97 27.21 6.29
CA PRO A 154 27.27 28.41 6.69
C PRO A 154 28.26 29.55 6.98
N GLU A 155 27.83 30.78 6.74
CA GLU A 155 28.58 32.00 7.00
C GLU A 155 28.19 32.55 8.38
N GLU A 156 29.16 32.96 9.21
CA GLU A 156 28.88 33.53 10.54
C GLU A 156 28.39 34.96 10.38
N MET A 157 27.09 35.20 10.57
CA MET A 157 26.51 36.55 10.48
C MET A 157 26.99 37.43 11.64
N ARG A 158 27.20 36.80 12.80
CA ARG A 158 27.62 37.40 14.08
C ARG A 158 27.96 36.28 15.07
N PRO A 159 28.77 36.52 16.11
CA PRO A 159 29.34 35.45 16.94
C PRO A 159 28.32 34.40 17.39
N GLY A 160 28.52 33.13 17.03
CA GLY A 160 27.65 32.00 17.36
C GLY A 160 26.30 31.97 16.64
N ILE A 161 26.08 32.75 15.57
CA ILE A 161 24.88 32.69 14.72
C ILE A 161 25.33 32.61 13.25
N TRP A 162 25.00 31.49 12.65
CA TRP A 162 25.43 31.08 11.32
C TRP A 162 24.22 31.02 10.38
N GLN A 163 24.35 31.50 9.15
CA GLN A 163 23.35 31.38 8.09
C GLN A 163 23.89 30.48 6.98
N PHE A 164 23.08 29.51 6.54
CA PHE A 164 23.33 28.77 5.33
C PHE A 164 22.82 29.55 4.11
N ARG A 165 23.36 29.24 2.94
CA ARG A 165 22.81 29.75 1.68
C ARG A 165 21.40 29.19 1.49
N ASP A 166 20.50 30.04 1.01
CA ASP A 166 19.15 29.64 0.63
C ASP A 166 19.22 28.49 -0.38
N ALA A 167 18.63 27.35 -0.03
CA ALA A 167 18.65 26.15 -0.87
C ALA A 167 17.32 25.96 -1.59
N THR A 168 17.39 25.72 -2.91
CA THR A 168 16.27 25.17 -3.67
C THR A 168 16.03 23.73 -3.20
N THR A 169 14.84 23.46 -2.67
CA THR A 169 14.45 22.15 -2.14
C THR A 169 13.26 21.60 -2.93
N SER A 170 13.15 20.28 -3.03
CA SER A 170 11.89 19.70 -3.50
C SER A 170 10.87 19.68 -2.36
N LEU A 171 9.68 20.21 -2.64
CA LEU A 171 8.54 20.17 -1.74
C LEU A 171 7.72 18.87 -1.90
N GLY A 172 8.10 17.99 -2.84
CA GLY A 172 7.34 16.81 -3.23
C GLY A 172 6.40 17.09 -4.42
N ALA A 173 5.86 16.02 -5.03
CA ALA A 173 4.93 16.10 -6.17
C ALA A 173 5.39 16.98 -7.36
N GLY A 174 6.70 17.11 -7.58
CA GLY A 174 7.27 17.96 -8.65
C GLY A 174 7.35 19.46 -8.31
N LEU A 175 7.02 19.86 -7.08
CA LEU A 175 7.17 21.24 -6.62
C LEU A 175 8.59 21.53 -6.13
N GLU A 176 9.05 22.74 -6.43
CA GLU A 176 10.30 23.32 -5.95
C GLU A 176 9.98 24.48 -5.01
N GLY A 177 10.71 24.59 -3.90
CA GLY A 177 10.59 25.65 -2.92
C GLY A 177 11.95 26.13 -2.44
N ILE A 178 11.93 27.10 -1.54
CA ILE A 178 13.14 27.63 -0.91
C ILE A 178 13.18 27.15 0.55
N THR A 179 14.35 26.70 1.01
CA THR A 179 14.64 26.54 2.44
C THR A 179 15.72 27.53 2.85
N LYS A 180 15.45 28.29 3.92
CA LYS A 180 16.43 29.10 4.65
C LYS A 180 16.78 28.39 5.94
N ASN A 181 18.08 28.24 6.23
CA ASN A 181 18.56 27.57 7.43
C ASN A 181 19.51 28.47 8.23
N TRP A 182 19.34 28.49 9.55
CA TRP A 182 20.26 29.09 10.50
C TRP A 182 20.69 28.05 11.54
N LEU A 183 21.93 28.18 12.01
CA LEU A 183 22.48 27.42 13.12
C LEU A 183 23.00 28.39 14.18
N ILE A 184 22.60 28.15 15.42
CA ILE A 184 23.01 28.93 16.59
C ILE A 184 23.85 28.02 17.48
N THR A 185 25.06 28.47 17.81
CA THR A 185 26.08 27.63 18.47
C THR A 185 26.65 28.27 19.73
N TYR A 186 27.19 27.41 20.59
CA TYR A 186 28.00 27.83 21.73
C TYR A 186 29.34 28.38 21.24
N ASP A 187 29.74 29.56 21.75
CA ASP A 187 31.07 30.15 21.61
C ASP A 187 31.62 30.31 20.17
N GLY A 188 30.75 30.48 19.16
CA GLY A 188 31.20 30.67 17.78
C GLY A 188 31.90 29.45 17.17
N GLN A 189 31.64 28.24 17.70
CA GLN A 189 32.20 27.01 17.15
C GLN A 189 31.13 26.20 16.41
N LEU A 190 31.51 25.40 15.42
CA LEU A 190 30.60 24.46 14.75
C LEU A 190 30.59 23.10 15.47
N PRO A 191 29.41 22.43 15.56
CA PRO A 191 29.28 21.09 16.15
C PRO A 191 29.90 19.96 15.30
N TRP A 192 30.56 20.31 14.20
CA TRP A 192 31.23 19.40 13.28
C TRP A 192 32.57 19.96 12.79
N THR A 193 33.40 19.06 12.29
CA THR A 193 34.62 19.37 11.53
C THR A 193 34.49 18.77 10.13
N PHE A 194 35.30 19.25 9.18
CA PHE A 194 35.32 18.67 7.84
C PHE A 194 36.03 17.31 7.83
N VAL A 195 35.56 16.42 6.95
CA VAL A 195 36.32 15.23 6.55
C VAL A 195 37.40 15.69 5.58
N THR A 196 38.64 15.24 5.75
CA THR A 196 39.70 15.51 4.77
C THR A 196 39.65 14.51 3.62
N ARG A 197 40.23 14.85 2.46
CA ARG A 197 40.36 13.91 1.32
C ARG A 197 41.07 12.63 1.77
N ARG A 198 42.13 12.75 2.58
CA ARG A 198 42.84 11.63 3.20
C ARG A 198 41.92 10.71 4.01
N GLU A 199 41.10 11.25 4.90
CA GLU A 199 40.20 10.46 5.75
C GLU A 199 39.13 9.72 4.92
N PHE A 200 38.61 10.39 3.88
CA PHE A 200 37.68 9.77 2.94
C PHE A 200 38.32 8.60 2.18
N LEU A 201 39.46 8.85 1.53
CA LEU A 201 40.18 7.86 0.73
C LEU A 201 40.63 6.66 1.57
N GLN A 202 41.18 6.89 2.76
CA GLN A 202 41.58 5.80 3.68
C GLN A 202 40.39 4.93 4.09
N LYS A 203 39.22 5.54 4.36
CA LYS A 203 38.01 4.80 4.71
C LYS A 203 37.48 4.01 3.51
N ARG A 204 37.42 4.62 2.32
CA ARG A 204 36.97 3.94 1.10
C ARG A 204 37.93 2.80 0.71
N LYS A 205 39.24 2.98 0.84
CA LYS A 205 40.24 1.93 0.59
C LYS A 205 40.02 0.70 1.49
N ARG A 206 39.84 0.90 2.80
CA ARG A 206 39.57 -0.21 3.74
C ARG A 206 38.30 -0.99 3.39
N LEU A 207 37.24 -0.29 2.95
CA LEU A 207 35.99 -0.91 2.52
C LEU A 207 36.17 -1.68 1.22
N LEU A 208 36.81 -1.08 0.21
CA LEU A 208 37.08 -1.71 -1.08
C LEU A 208 38.02 -2.93 -0.95
N GLN A 209 38.97 -2.91 0.00
CA GLN A 209 39.78 -4.07 0.38
C GLN A 209 38.94 -5.20 1.00
N LYS A 210 37.96 -4.87 1.85
CA LYS A 210 37.03 -5.85 2.44
C LYS A 210 36.08 -6.45 1.39
N GLU A 211 35.56 -5.63 0.48
CA GLU A 211 34.74 -6.04 -0.66
C GLU A 211 35.54 -7.01 -1.56
N LEU A 212 36.77 -6.65 -1.95
CA LEU A 212 37.69 -7.50 -2.72
C LEU A 212 38.01 -8.83 -2.03
N ALA A 213 38.24 -8.83 -0.70
CA ALA A 213 38.48 -10.05 0.06
C ALA A 213 37.23 -10.97 0.11
N GLY A 214 36.03 -10.39 0.16
CA GLY A 214 34.76 -11.12 0.05
C GLY A 214 34.57 -11.78 -1.31
N GLU A 215 34.76 -11.03 -2.40
CA GLU A 215 34.66 -11.57 -3.77
C GLU A 215 35.74 -12.62 -4.08
N SER A 216 36.97 -12.41 -3.58
CA SER A 216 38.05 -13.39 -3.70
C SER A 216 37.74 -14.70 -2.96
N THR A 217 37.07 -14.62 -1.81
CA THR A 217 36.63 -15.80 -1.05
C THR A 217 35.52 -16.54 -1.79
N ARG A 218 34.50 -15.82 -2.27
CA ARG A 218 33.39 -16.38 -3.06
C ARG A 218 33.86 -17.14 -4.30
N LEU A 219 34.85 -16.60 -5.02
CA LEU A 219 35.44 -17.28 -6.18
C LEU A 219 36.16 -18.58 -5.78
N LYS A 220 36.92 -18.59 -4.67
CA LYS A 220 37.59 -19.79 -4.16
C LYS A 220 36.60 -20.87 -3.73
N GLU A 221 35.55 -20.50 -3.00
CA GLU A 221 34.49 -21.41 -2.55
C GLU A 221 33.77 -22.07 -3.74
N LYS A 222 33.43 -21.29 -4.78
CA LYS A 222 32.85 -21.84 -6.03
C LYS A 222 33.79 -22.81 -6.75
N ILE A 223 35.09 -22.50 -6.84
CA ILE A 223 36.07 -23.40 -7.46
C ILE A 223 36.21 -24.69 -6.67
N ALA A 224 36.32 -24.62 -5.34
CA ALA A 224 36.43 -25.79 -4.47
C ALA A 224 35.20 -26.71 -4.57
N GLY A 225 33.98 -26.15 -4.52
CA GLY A 225 32.74 -26.92 -4.69
C GLY A 225 32.61 -27.58 -6.07
N TRP A 226 33.20 -26.98 -7.12
CA TRP A 226 33.28 -27.63 -8.44
C TRP A 226 34.30 -28.79 -8.45
N GLU A 227 35.48 -28.62 -7.85
CA GLU A 227 36.47 -29.71 -7.75
C GLU A 227 35.95 -30.90 -6.95
N GLU A 228 35.18 -30.64 -5.89
CA GLU A 228 34.50 -31.68 -5.11
C GLU A 228 33.43 -32.41 -5.95
N MET A 229 32.58 -31.67 -6.66
CA MET A 229 31.60 -32.25 -7.59
C MET A 229 32.26 -33.08 -8.69
N LYS A 230 33.40 -32.63 -9.22
CA LYS A 230 34.19 -33.36 -10.21
C LYS A 230 34.68 -34.70 -9.63
N LYS A 231 35.31 -34.70 -8.44
CA LYS A 231 35.77 -35.93 -7.77
C LYS A 231 34.63 -36.91 -7.50
N TYR A 232 33.48 -36.41 -7.07
CA TYR A 232 32.27 -37.23 -6.86
C TYR A 232 31.82 -37.90 -8.16
N LYS A 233 31.77 -37.16 -9.28
CA LYS A 233 31.36 -37.69 -10.58
C LYS A 233 32.40 -38.61 -11.23
N GLU A 234 33.69 -38.40 -10.99
CA GLU A 234 34.78 -39.32 -11.35
C GLU A 234 34.65 -40.67 -10.62
N GLN A 235 34.15 -40.69 -9.38
CA GLN A 235 33.81 -41.93 -8.67
C GLN A 235 32.50 -42.55 -9.17
N GLU A 236 31.44 -41.75 -9.31
CA GLU A 236 30.11 -42.22 -9.73
C GLU A 236 30.12 -42.88 -11.12
N TYR A 237 30.91 -42.34 -12.05
CA TYR A 237 31.01 -42.85 -13.43
C TYR A 237 32.26 -43.71 -13.67
N LYS A 238 32.94 -44.18 -12.61
CA LYS A 238 34.16 -45.01 -12.70
C LYS A 238 33.98 -46.29 -13.53
N SER A 239 32.77 -46.85 -13.56
CA SER A 239 32.41 -48.06 -14.33
C SER A 239 31.90 -47.76 -15.75
N ASP A 240 31.73 -46.49 -16.13
CA ASP A 240 31.22 -46.07 -17.44
C ASP A 240 32.12 -44.98 -18.03
N PRO A 241 33.21 -45.36 -18.72
CA PRO A 241 34.16 -44.42 -19.30
C PRO A 241 33.54 -43.49 -20.34
N ALA A 242 32.48 -43.92 -21.02
CA ALA A 242 31.77 -43.09 -22.01
C ALA A 242 30.95 -42.00 -21.32
N LYS A 243 30.26 -42.32 -20.22
CA LYS A 243 29.52 -41.35 -19.40
C LYS A 243 30.44 -40.44 -18.59
N LEU A 244 31.59 -40.94 -18.12
CA LEU A 244 32.62 -40.09 -17.51
C LEU A 244 33.24 -39.15 -18.56
N ALA A 245 33.60 -39.65 -19.74
CA ALA A 245 34.08 -38.83 -20.84
C ALA A 245 33.02 -37.79 -21.27
N ALA A 246 31.74 -38.17 -21.38
CA ALA A 246 30.65 -37.26 -21.69
C ALA A 246 30.37 -36.23 -20.58
N TYR A 247 30.61 -36.57 -19.31
CA TYR A 247 30.56 -35.61 -18.21
C TYR A 247 31.74 -34.62 -18.26
N LEU A 248 32.95 -35.11 -18.52
CA LEU A 248 34.15 -34.28 -18.61
C LEU A 248 34.23 -33.46 -19.92
N SER A 249 33.60 -33.91 -21.01
CA SER A 249 33.58 -33.24 -22.32
C SER A 249 32.32 -32.41 -22.55
N GLY A 250 31.13 -32.96 -22.24
CA GLY A 250 29.84 -32.27 -22.30
C GLY A 250 29.62 -31.22 -21.20
N THR A 251 30.53 -31.17 -20.22
CA THR A 251 30.61 -30.11 -19.20
C THR A 251 31.94 -29.35 -19.26
N HIS A 252 32.54 -29.20 -20.44
CA HIS A 252 33.34 -28.01 -20.70
C HIS A 252 32.41 -26.81 -20.49
N ASN A 253 32.51 -26.17 -19.33
CA ASN A 253 31.44 -25.33 -18.82
C ASN A 253 31.70 -23.86 -19.17
N PRO A 254 31.16 -23.31 -20.28
CA PRO A 254 31.32 -21.90 -20.57
C PRO A 254 30.65 -21.04 -19.51
N ALA A 255 29.78 -21.54 -18.63
CA ALA A 255 29.31 -20.76 -17.47
C ALA A 255 30.37 -20.69 -16.34
N ILE A 256 31.22 -21.70 -16.11
CA ILE A 256 32.34 -21.58 -15.15
C ILE A 256 33.47 -20.75 -15.74
N GLU A 257 33.82 -20.89 -17.03
CA GLU A 257 34.84 -20.02 -17.63
C GLU A 257 34.32 -18.58 -17.82
N ARG A 258 33.02 -18.38 -18.12
CA ARG A 258 32.39 -17.04 -18.03
C ARG A 258 32.29 -16.54 -16.60
N GLU A 259 32.03 -17.37 -15.59
CA GLU A 259 32.05 -16.94 -14.19
C GLU A 259 33.46 -16.58 -13.73
N LYS A 260 34.48 -17.41 -13.99
CA LYS A 260 35.89 -17.06 -13.74
C LYS A 260 36.24 -15.75 -14.44
N ALA A 261 35.89 -15.57 -15.71
CA ALA A 261 36.12 -14.31 -16.41
C ALA A 261 35.30 -13.13 -15.83
N ASN A 262 34.08 -13.35 -15.34
CA ASN A 262 33.25 -12.32 -14.69
C ASN A 262 33.81 -11.93 -13.32
N TYR A 263 34.16 -12.89 -12.47
CA TYR A 263 34.79 -12.66 -11.18
C TYR A 263 36.20 -12.09 -11.34
N GLN A 264 36.99 -12.51 -12.33
CA GLN A 264 38.27 -11.88 -12.67
C GLN A 264 38.09 -10.44 -13.14
N ARG A 265 37.09 -10.15 -13.99
CA ARG A 265 36.75 -8.75 -14.37
C ARG A 265 36.28 -7.93 -13.16
N SER A 266 35.52 -8.53 -12.25
CA SER A 266 35.06 -7.87 -11.02
C SER A 266 36.23 -7.58 -10.07
N ILE A 267 37.06 -8.58 -9.78
CA ILE A 267 38.30 -8.48 -9.00
C ILE A 267 39.25 -7.44 -9.61
N ALA A 268 39.44 -7.44 -10.93
CA ALA A 268 40.20 -6.41 -11.63
C ALA A 268 39.56 -5.01 -11.46
N GLY A 269 38.23 -4.90 -11.51
CA GLY A 269 37.52 -3.65 -11.18
C GLY A 269 37.81 -3.13 -9.77
N TYR A 270 37.80 -4.04 -8.78
CA TYR A 270 38.18 -3.74 -7.39
C TYR A 270 39.66 -3.37 -7.24
N GLN A 271 40.57 -4.10 -7.89
CA GLN A 271 42.02 -3.84 -7.89
C GLN A 271 42.34 -2.49 -8.53
N ASN A 272 41.82 -2.23 -9.73
CA ASN A 272 41.99 -0.94 -10.42
C ASN A 272 41.40 0.22 -9.59
N GLY A 273 40.33 -0.03 -8.82
CA GLY A 273 39.78 0.94 -7.87
C GLY A 273 40.69 1.18 -6.65
N LEU A 274 41.36 0.13 -6.15
CA LEU A 274 42.36 0.26 -5.08
C LEU A 274 43.61 0.99 -5.55
N GLU A 275 44.08 0.71 -6.76
CA GLU A 275 45.20 1.42 -7.40
C GLU A 275 44.89 2.92 -7.55
N ARG A 276 43.72 3.27 -8.09
CA ARG A 276 43.28 4.68 -8.16
C ARG A 276 43.15 5.35 -6.78
N LEU A 277 42.70 4.62 -5.76
CA LEU A 277 42.67 5.15 -4.39
C LEU A 277 44.09 5.34 -3.81
N ASP A 278 45.06 4.51 -4.22
CA ASP A 278 46.47 4.67 -3.84
C ASP A 278 47.15 5.83 -4.58
N ASP A 279 46.88 6.02 -5.88
CA ASP A 279 47.30 7.21 -6.64
C ASP A 279 46.73 8.50 -6.00
N GLN A 280 45.45 8.47 -5.62
CA GLN A 280 44.81 9.59 -4.90
C GLN A 280 45.41 9.78 -3.50
N LEU A 281 45.86 8.72 -2.83
CA LEU A 281 46.54 8.78 -1.52
C LEU A 281 48.03 9.15 -1.62
N SER A 282 48.65 9.09 -2.80
CA SER A 282 50.02 9.58 -3.03
C SER A 282 50.10 11.08 -3.29
N ALA A 283 48.96 11.77 -3.38
CA ALA A 283 48.90 13.22 -3.59
C ALA A 283 49.60 14.00 -2.46
N PRO A 284 50.10 15.23 -2.73
CA PRO A 284 50.73 16.09 -1.73
C PRO A 284 49.91 16.30 -0.45
N ALA A 285 50.60 16.54 0.67
CA ALA A 285 49.96 16.59 1.99
C ALA A 285 48.95 17.74 2.12
N ASP A 286 49.20 18.88 1.48
CA ASP A 286 48.29 20.02 1.37
C ASP A 286 47.01 19.65 0.62
N GLU A 287 47.11 18.98 -0.52
CA GLU A 287 45.99 18.47 -1.32
C GLU A 287 45.16 17.45 -0.53
N LEU A 288 45.81 16.49 0.14
CA LEU A 288 45.17 15.48 0.97
C LEU A 288 44.48 16.02 2.23
N ASN A 289 44.94 17.17 2.74
CA ASN A 289 44.36 17.86 3.89
C ASN A 289 43.20 18.79 3.53
N LYS A 290 42.93 19.04 2.23
CA LYS A 290 41.72 19.76 1.79
C LYS A 290 40.45 19.04 2.22
N ARG A 291 39.35 19.79 2.21
CA ARG A 291 37.99 19.28 2.49
C ARG A 291 37.60 18.22 1.46
N ALA A 292 36.98 17.14 1.91
CA ALA A 292 36.31 16.16 1.07
C ALA A 292 34.97 16.73 0.59
N ILE A 293 35.01 17.50 -0.50
CA ILE A 293 33.85 17.77 -1.34
C ILE A 293 33.89 16.74 -2.47
N VAL A 294 33.04 15.73 -2.36
CA VAL A 294 33.12 14.49 -3.14
C VAL A 294 32.17 14.57 -4.33
N ILE A 295 32.62 14.10 -5.49
CA ILE A 295 31.77 13.89 -6.68
C ILE A 295 31.78 12.41 -6.99
N LYS A 296 30.62 11.75 -6.90
CA LYS A 296 30.48 10.34 -7.27
C LYS A 296 30.50 10.17 -8.79
N SER A 297 31.30 9.24 -9.30
CA SER A 297 31.30 8.93 -10.75
C SER A 297 29.97 8.30 -11.18
N THR A 298 29.42 8.79 -12.28
CA THR A 298 28.23 8.22 -12.94
C THR A 298 28.57 7.05 -13.87
N GLN A 299 29.85 6.87 -14.22
CA GLN A 299 30.33 5.82 -15.11
C GLN A 299 30.84 4.59 -14.35
N ASN A 300 31.34 4.77 -13.12
CA ASN A 300 31.88 3.69 -12.30
C ASN A 300 31.56 3.90 -10.82
N ASN A 301 30.80 2.98 -10.22
CA ASN A 301 30.40 3.03 -8.81
C ASN A 301 31.57 2.91 -7.80
N PHE A 302 32.77 2.54 -8.25
CA PHE A 302 33.96 2.50 -7.40
C PHE A 302 34.69 3.85 -7.30
N ASP A 303 34.45 4.77 -8.24
CA ASP A 303 35.30 5.96 -8.43
C ASP A 303 34.67 7.24 -7.87
N TYR A 304 35.53 8.06 -7.26
CA TYR A 304 35.19 9.33 -6.64
C TYR A 304 36.19 10.41 -7.06
N GLY A 305 35.65 11.55 -7.50
CA GLY A 305 36.41 12.78 -7.72
C GLY A 305 36.33 13.70 -6.51
N PHE A 306 37.22 14.70 -6.48
CA PHE A 306 37.14 15.81 -5.54
C PHE A 306 37.08 17.14 -6.28
N THR A 307 36.52 18.14 -5.60
CA THR A 307 36.47 19.53 -6.05
C THR A 307 36.82 20.45 -4.88
N ASP A 308 37.41 21.62 -5.17
CA ASP A 308 37.64 22.67 -4.17
C ASP A 308 36.37 23.53 -3.95
N ASN A 309 35.39 23.44 -4.85
CA ASN A 309 34.16 24.23 -4.86
C ASN A 309 32.90 23.34 -4.89
N MET A 310 31.79 23.79 -4.29
CA MET A 310 30.49 23.15 -4.49
C MET A 310 30.05 23.32 -5.95
N VAL A 311 29.92 22.20 -6.67
CA VAL A 311 29.37 22.11 -8.02
C VAL A 311 28.14 21.17 -8.01
N PRO A 312 27.31 21.11 -9.06
CA PRO A 312 26.19 20.17 -9.11
C PRO A 312 26.64 18.74 -8.82
N PHE A 313 25.85 18.01 -8.02
CA PHE A 313 26.12 16.65 -7.54
C PHE A 313 27.37 16.47 -6.65
N ALA A 314 27.99 17.57 -6.19
CA ALA A 314 29.09 17.51 -5.23
C ALA A 314 28.58 17.53 -3.77
N GLU A 315 29.17 16.71 -2.92
CA GLU A 315 28.73 16.45 -1.55
C GLU A 315 29.82 16.85 -0.55
N LEU A 316 29.55 17.87 0.27
CA LEU A 316 30.44 18.32 1.32
C LEU A 316 30.35 17.39 2.55
N LEU A 317 31.44 16.68 2.85
CA LEU A 317 31.48 15.73 3.96
C LEU A 317 31.97 16.34 5.27
N ILE A 318 31.20 16.13 6.33
CA ILE A 318 31.49 16.55 7.71
C ILE A 318 31.45 15.35 8.68
N LYS A 319 32.08 15.51 9.84
CA LYS A 319 32.07 14.56 10.97
C LYS A 319 31.82 15.32 12.28
N PRO A 320 31.17 14.73 13.30
CA PRO A 320 30.94 15.39 14.59
C PRO A 320 32.24 15.96 15.19
N ASN A 321 32.13 17.07 15.92
CA ASN A 321 33.23 17.66 16.70
C ASN A 321 33.09 17.24 18.18
N PRO A 322 33.85 16.24 18.68
CA PRO A 322 33.68 15.75 20.05
C PRO A 322 34.02 16.79 21.12
N ALA A 323 34.83 17.80 20.80
CA ALA A 323 35.19 18.89 21.71
C ALA A 323 34.05 19.90 21.91
N TYR A 324 33.09 19.97 20.98
CA TYR A 324 31.96 20.90 21.05
C TYR A 324 30.92 20.50 22.10
N PHE A 325 30.65 19.19 22.23
CA PHE A 325 29.58 18.68 23.10
C PHE A 325 30.08 18.43 24.52
N LYS A 326 29.54 19.17 25.51
CA LYS A 326 29.90 18.98 26.92
C LYS A 326 29.31 17.67 27.44
N LYS A 327 30.18 16.71 27.76
CA LYS A 327 29.88 15.28 28.04
C LYS A 327 28.87 15.01 29.17
N TYR A 328 28.54 15.99 30.02
CA TYR A 328 27.63 15.84 31.17
C TYR A 328 26.69 17.04 31.40
N ALA A 329 26.35 17.81 30.37
CA ALA A 329 25.21 18.71 30.48
C ALA A 329 23.92 17.86 30.59
N SER A 330 23.03 18.19 31.52
CA SER A 330 21.71 17.54 31.58
C SER A 330 21.01 17.72 30.23
N GLY A 331 20.38 16.65 29.72
CA GLY A 331 19.82 16.59 28.37
C GLY A 331 18.67 17.56 28.06
N ALA A 332 18.35 18.42 29.03
CA ALA A 332 17.30 19.40 29.04
C ALA A 332 17.78 20.83 28.66
N VAL A 333 19.07 21.03 28.36
CA VAL A 333 19.64 22.34 27.96
C VAL A 333 20.07 22.34 26.48
N PRO A 334 19.74 23.38 25.69
CA PRO A 334 20.24 23.54 24.33
C PRO A 334 21.76 23.76 24.28
N GLN A 335 22.46 22.92 23.52
CA GLN A 335 23.86 23.11 23.13
C GLN A 335 24.00 23.62 21.68
N MET A 336 23.00 23.37 20.84
CA MET A 336 22.83 23.98 19.52
C MET A 336 21.34 24.16 19.21
N ILE A 337 21.00 25.16 18.40
CA ILE A 337 19.65 25.39 17.89
C ILE A 337 19.74 25.54 16.38
N THR A 338 18.90 24.83 15.63
CA THR A 338 18.70 25.08 14.21
C THR A 338 17.34 25.75 14.00
N VAL A 339 17.28 26.65 13.03
CA VAL A 339 16.04 27.29 12.58
C VAL A 339 15.92 27.06 11.08
N SER A 340 14.76 26.60 10.63
CA SER A 340 14.48 26.33 9.22
C SER A 340 13.17 26.99 8.81
N ILE A 341 13.17 27.69 7.67
CA ILE A 341 11.96 28.21 7.03
C ILE A 341 11.91 27.62 5.64
N ARG A 342 10.86 26.85 5.35
CA ARG A 342 10.61 26.22 4.04
C ARG A 342 9.29 26.73 3.48
N TYR A 343 9.30 27.15 2.21
CA TYR A 343 8.10 27.69 1.55
C TYR A 343 8.16 27.53 0.02
N ASP A 344 6.98 27.51 -0.61
CA ASP A 344 6.84 27.67 -2.06
C ASP A 344 7.05 29.14 -2.45
N ALA A 345 8.15 29.43 -3.16
CA ALA A 345 8.49 30.78 -3.61
C ALA A 345 7.60 31.28 -4.77
N LYS A 346 6.82 30.41 -5.43
CA LYS A 346 5.85 30.78 -6.47
C LYS A 346 4.48 31.16 -5.88
N ASN A 347 4.28 30.98 -4.57
CA ASN A 347 3.03 31.30 -3.89
C ASN A 347 3.17 32.55 -2.99
N ALA A 348 2.60 33.68 -3.44
CA ALA A 348 2.64 34.96 -2.73
C ALA A 348 2.22 34.88 -1.24
N VAL A 349 1.21 34.07 -0.89
CA VAL A 349 0.75 33.92 0.51
C VAL A 349 1.83 33.22 1.36
N MET A 350 2.51 32.21 0.80
CA MET A 350 3.61 31.52 1.50
C MET A 350 4.90 32.35 1.54
N VAL A 351 5.13 33.21 0.55
CA VAL A 351 6.19 34.22 0.57
C VAL A 351 5.95 35.25 1.69
N GLU A 352 4.72 35.75 1.86
CA GLU A 352 4.39 36.66 2.97
C GLU A 352 4.43 35.95 4.34
N PHE A 353 4.02 34.68 4.43
CA PHE A 353 4.25 33.85 5.62
C PHE A 353 5.74 33.77 5.96
N ALA A 354 6.59 33.42 4.99
CA ALA A 354 8.03 33.28 5.20
C ALA A 354 8.68 34.61 5.62
N LYS A 355 8.34 35.72 4.96
CA LYS A 355 8.77 37.07 5.35
C LYS A 355 8.32 37.43 6.78
N ALA A 356 7.07 37.16 7.13
CA ALA A 356 6.56 37.45 8.47
C ALA A 356 7.25 36.61 9.54
N MET A 357 7.55 35.34 9.25
CA MET A 357 8.36 34.48 10.12
C MET A 357 9.80 35.00 10.26
N GLU A 358 10.44 35.41 9.17
CA GLU A 358 11.80 35.94 9.14
C GLU A 358 11.92 37.30 9.88
N GLN A 359 10.94 38.20 9.73
CA GLN A 359 10.87 39.48 10.46
C GLN A 359 10.67 39.27 11.97
N ASN A 360 9.91 38.25 12.37
CA ASN A 360 9.69 37.90 13.77
C ASN A 360 10.76 36.95 14.35
N LEU A 361 11.74 36.53 13.55
CA LEU A 361 12.78 35.60 13.96
C LEU A 361 13.85 36.28 14.83
N ARG A 362 13.64 36.26 16.14
CA ARG A 362 14.58 36.83 17.13
C ARG A 362 15.74 35.88 17.43
N LEU A 363 16.67 35.74 16.47
CA LEU A 363 17.84 34.84 16.62
C LEU A 363 18.67 35.08 17.89
N ASP A 364 18.82 36.32 18.37
CA ASP A 364 19.52 36.61 19.63
C ASP A 364 18.78 36.09 20.86
N TYR A 365 17.44 36.13 20.81
CA TYR A 365 16.60 35.60 21.88
C TYR A 365 16.67 34.07 21.91
N LEU A 366 16.64 33.41 20.74
CA LEU A 366 16.91 31.97 20.65
C LEU A 366 18.33 31.62 21.12
N LYS A 367 19.34 32.41 20.76
CA LYS A 367 20.72 32.26 21.26
C LYS A 367 20.81 32.38 22.78
N SER A 368 19.96 33.19 23.41
CA SER A 368 19.95 33.34 24.87
C SER A 368 19.63 32.02 25.61
N PHE A 369 19.03 31.04 24.93
CA PHE A 369 18.71 29.72 25.46
C PHE A 369 19.92 28.76 25.48
N ILE A 370 20.96 29.01 24.67
CA ILE A 370 22.15 28.17 24.58
C ILE A 370 22.88 28.13 25.94
N GLY A 371 23.08 26.92 26.47
CA GLY A 371 23.81 26.69 27.73
C GLY A 371 23.08 27.12 29.00
N LYS A 372 21.80 27.51 28.95
CA LYS A 372 21.02 27.96 30.11
C LYS A 372 19.82 27.05 30.39
N SER A 373 19.31 27.08 31.62
CA SER A 373 18.01 26.50 31.95
C SER A 373 16.88 27.28 31.27
N ALA A 374 15.75 26.62 31.02
CA ALA A 374 14.60 27.27 30.39
C ALA A 374 14.12 28.48 31.22
N PRO A 375 13.82 29.62 30.57
CA PRO A 375 13.39 30.82 31.28
C PRO A 375 12.14 30.55 32.12
N ALA A 376 12.03 31.24 33.26
CA ALA A 376 10.74 31.38 33.94
C ALA A 376 9.75 32.08 32.99
N ALA A 377 8.46 31.77 33.12
CA ALA A 377 7.42 32.27 32.23
C ALA A 377 7.54 33.78 32.00
N VAL A 378 7.40 34.21 30.73
CA VAL A 378 7.66 35.59 30.33
C VAL A 378 6.72 36.53 31.09
N ALA A 379 7.27 37.22 32.09
CA ALA A 379 6.56 38.28 32.80
C ALA A 379 6.20 39.40 31.81
N ALA A 380 4.99 39.92 31.92
CA ALA A 380 4.40 40.81 30.94
C ALA A 380 5.21 42.10 30.75
N ALA A 381 5.85 42.23 29.58
CA ALA A 381 6.22 43.51 28.99
C ALA A 381 6.56 43.33 27.49
N LEU A 382 5.72 43.89 26.62
CA LEU A 382 6.09 44.81 25.52
C LEU A 382 4.78 45.35 24.87
N PRO A 383 4.77 46.59 24.35
CA PRO A 383 3.53 47.37 24.27
C PRO A 383 2.69 47.10 23.01
N VAL A 384 1.39 46.86 23.21
CA VAL A 384 0.38 46.98 22.14
C VAL A 384 -0.09 48.44 22.08
N LYS A 385 0.00 49.08 20.91
CA LYS A 385 -0.76 50.31 20.62
C LYS A 385 -2.10 49.94 19.97
N PRO A 386 -3.23 50.52 20.41
CA PRO A 386 -4.56 50.02 20.05
C PRO A 386 -5.14 50.71 18.81
N GLN A 387 -6.08 50.02 18.16
CA GLN A 387 -7.23 50.69 17.54
C GLN A 387 -8.53 50.03 18.01
N THR A 388 -9.54 50.88 18.14
CA THR A 388 -10.78 50.67 18.90
C THR A 388 -11.91 50.06 18.06
N GLY A 389 -12.73 49.22 18.68
CA GLY A 389 -14.05 48.79 18.18
C GLY A 389 -14.84 48.16 19.33
N SER A 390 -16.01 48.72 19.65
CA SER A 390 -16.66 48.54 20.95
C SER A 390 -17.86 47.56 20.96
N ASN A 391 -18.31 47.25 22.19
CA ASN A 391 -19.57 46.57 22.57
C ASN A 391 -19.59 45.03 22.42
N GLY A 392 -20.07 44.25 23.39
CA GLY A 392 -20.53 44.58 24.76
C GLY A 392 -21.15 43.39 25.50
N ASN A 393 -21.25 43.50 26.83
CA ASN A 393 -22.05 42.68 27.78
C ASN A 393 -21.64 41.22 28.13
N LYS A 394 -20.92 41.11 29.25
CA LYS A 394 -21.18 40.31 30.47
C LYS A 394 -22.14 39.07 30.39
N ALA A 395 -21.58 37.86 30.53
CA ALA A 395 -21.40 37.07 31.80
C ALA A 395 -22.50 37.11 32.90
N PRO A 396 -22.62 36.11 33.83
CA PRO A 396 -22.21 34.66 33.79
C PRO A 396 -23.16 33.68 34.60
N GLU A 397 -22.66 32.46 34.94
CA GLU A 397 -23.05 31.55 36.07
C GLU A 397 -24.40 30.75 36.01
N THR A 398 -24.64 29.58 36.66
CA THR A 398 -23.82 28.53 37.36
C THR A 398 -24.57 27.16 37.47
N ALA A 399 -23.82 26.07 37.78
CA ALA A 399 -24.17 24.78 38.48
C ALA A 399 -25.58 24.10 38.37
N VAL A 400 -25.80 22.83 37.96
CA VAL A 400 -25.38 21.48 38.53
C VAL A 400 -25.96 21.21 39.95
N PRO A 401 -26.43 20.00 40.41
CA PRO A 401 -26.70 18.64 39.82
C PRO A 401 -28.06 17.95 40.23
N VAL A 402 -28.20 16.62 39.97
CA VAL A 402 -28.82 15.52 40.81
C VAL A 402 -30.02 14.68 40.28
N GLN A 403 -29.69 13.42 39.94
CA GLN A 403 -30.34 12.09 40.14
C GLN A 403 -31.87 11.79 40.15
N LYS A 404 -32.13 10.60 39.54
CA LYS A 404 -32.94 9.43 39.98
C LYS A 404 -34.33 9.18 39.36
N ALA A 405 -34.53 7.89 39.05
CA ALA A 405 -35.76 7.28 38.52
C ALA A 405 -36.68 6.77 39.65
N PRO A 406 -37.89 6.30 39.29
CA PRO A 406 -38.22 4.92 39.66
C PRO A 406 -38.91 4.06 38.58
N THR A 407 -38.69 2.75 38.76
CA THR A 407 -39.52 1.55 38.48
C THR A 407 -41.05 1.71 38.58
N SER A 408 -41.92 0.78 38.13
CA SER A 408 -41.90 -0.38 37.20
C SER A 408 -43.30 -1.06 37.22
N THR A 409 -43.69 -1.84 36.20
CA THR A 409 -44.68 -2.93 36.38
C THR A 409 -44.62 -4.04 35.31
N LYS A 410 -44.90 -5.28 35.73
CA LYS A 410 -45.01 -6.55 34.94
C LYS A 410 -46.49 -6.98 34.79
N ILE A 411 -46.73 -8.12 34.09
CA ILE A 411 -47.83 -9.15 34.18
C ILE A 411 -48.41 -9.47 32.77
N THR A 412 -48.61 -10.70 32.26
CA THR A 412 -48.22 -12.11 32.61
C THR A 412 -48.22 -13.01 31.35
N LYS A 413 -47.83 -14.30 31.47
CA LYS A 413 -48.11 -15.40 30.51
C LYS A 413 -49.47 -16.07 30.80
N ALA A 414 -50.12 -16.69 29.80
CA ALA A 414 -50.36 -18.16 29.73
C ALA A 414 -51.34 -18.62 28.61
N THR A 415 -50.80 -19.32 27.59
CA THR A 415 -51.20 -20.67 27.06
C THR A 415 -52.69 -21.03 26.70
N PRO A 416 -53.03 -22.22 26.11
CA PRO A 416 -53.67 -22.28 24.76
C PRO A 416 -55.03 -23.02 24.68
N ASP A 417 -55.72 -23.01 23.52
CA ASP A 417 -56.37 -24.24 22.99
C ASP A 417 -56.77 -24.20 21.50
N LYS A 418 -57.28 -25.35 21.02
CA LYS A 418 -57.59 -25.77 19.63
C LYS A 418 -58.87 -25.17 19.02
N GLY A 419 -59.01 -25.31 17.70
CA GLY A 419 -60.30 -25.26 17.00
C GLY A 419 -60.18 -25.31 15.47
N MET A 420 -60.45 -26.47 14.86
CA MET A 420 -60.59 -26.60 13.40
C MET A 420 -61.99 -26.19 12.96
N ALA A 421 -62.12 -25.48 11.84
CA ALA A 421 -63.39 -25.22 11.17
C ALA A 421 -63.25 -25.40 9.65
N THR A 422 -64.05 -26.30 9.09
CA THR A 422 -64.49 -26.29 7.68
C THR A 422 -65.47 -25.11 7.50
N GLU A 423 -65.69 -24.49 6.34
CA GLU A 423 -65.34 -24.72 4.93
C GLU A 423 -65.40 -23.33 4.21
N PRO A 424 -64.88 -23.12 2.97
CA PRO A 424 -65.69 -23.44 1.79
C PRO A 424 -64.89 -23.85 0.53
N GLY A 425 -65.61 -24.28 -0.51
CA GLY A 425 -65.08 -24.71 -1.82
C GLY A 425 -64.21 -23.67 -2.56
N PRO A 426 -63.55 -24.10 -3.66
CA PRO A 426 -62.42 -23.39 -4.25
C PRO A 426 -62.83 -22.04 -4.85
N LYS A 427 -62.65 -20.96 -4.07
CA LYS A 427 -62.58 -19.59 -4.60
C LYS A 427 -61.52 -19.59 -5.70
N GLN A 428 -61.87 -19.07 -6.88
CA GLN A 428 -60.91 -18.85 -7.97
C GLN A 428 -59.69 -18.13 -7.39
N ARG A 429 -58.53 -18.79 -7.40
CA ARG A 429 -57.30 -18.17 -6.93
C ARG A 429 -56.97 -17.06 -7.90
N GLY A 430 -57.17 -15.82 -7.47
CA GLY A 430 -56.74 -14.66 -8.23
C GLY A 430 -55.26 -14.75 -8.59
N ASN A 431 -54.91 -14.03 -9.63
CA ASN A 431 -53.64 -14.10 -10.31
C ASN A 431 -52.77 -12.92 -9.83
N TYR A 432 -51.84 -13.15 -8.90
CA TYR A 432 -51.15 -12.07 -8.17
C TYR A 432 -49.64 -12.06 -8.37
N VAL A 433 -49.10 -10.90 -8.76
CA VAL A 433 -47.66 -10.64 -8.74
C VAL A 433 -47.13 -10.83 -7.30
N SER A 434 -46.08 -11.64 -7.16
CA SER A 434 -45.52 -12.07 -5.88
C SER A 434 -44.07 -12.53 -6.05
N GLY A 435 -43.32 -12.54 -4.95
CA GLY A 435 -41.90 -12.91 -4.95
C GLY A 435 -41.28 -12.86 -3.55
N ILE A 436 -39.95 -12.83 -3.49
CA ILE A 436 -39.18 -12.67 -2.25
C ILE A 436 -38.33 -11.39 -2.35
N LEU A 437 -38.31 -10.59 -1.28
CA LEU A 437 -37.43 -9.43 -1.13
C LEU A 437 -36.42 -9.68 -0.02
N SER A 438 -35.14 -9.52 -0.33
CA SER A 438 -34.02 -9.58 0.61
C SER A 438 -33.38 -8.19 0.73
N ALA A 439 -33.21 -7.70 1.96
CA ALA A 439 -32.59 -6.39 2.24
C ALA A 439 -31.96 -6.35 3.65
N PRO A 440 -31.15 -5.33 3.97
CA PRO A 440 -30.77 -5.05 5.36
C PRO A 440 -32.03 -4.88 6.23
N ALA A 441 -32.04 -5.51 7.39
CA ALA A 441 -33.21 -5.59 8.24
C ALA A 441 -33.62 -4.21 8.80
N GLY A 442 -34.94 -3.97 8.85
CA GLY A 442 -35.52 -2.69 9.28
C GLY A 442 -35.54 -1.60 8.20
N ILE A 443 -35.01 -1.85 7.00
CA ILE A 443 -35.12 -0.92 5.87
C ILE A 443 -36.46 -1.12 5.14
N ALA A 444 -37.22 -0.04 4.98
CA ALA A 444 -38.42 -0.04 4.14
C ALA A 444 -38.02 0.08 2.65
N VAL A 445 -38.51 -0.84 1.82
CA VAL A 445 -38.34 -0.84 0.36
C VAL A 445 -39.71 -0.89 -0.29
N THR A 446 -39.98 0.02 -1.24
CA THR A 446 -41.24 0.03 -1.99
C THR A 446 -41.00 -0.51 -3.40
N VAL A 447 -41.74 -1.55 -3.77
CA VAL A 447 -41.77 -2.17 -5.10
C VAL A 447 -43.12 -1.90 -5.76
N GLY A 448 -43.19 -1.89 -7.09
CA GLY A 448 -44.45 -1.62 -7.79
C GLY A 448 -44.45 -1.92 -9.28
N TYR A 449 -45.64 -2.16 -9.83
CA TYR A 449 -45.91 -2.36 -11.25
C TYR A 449 -47.19 -1.62 -11.64
N GLY A 450 -47.17 -0.89 -12.75
CA GLY A 450 -48.23 0.08 -13.07
C GLY A 450 -48.49 1.03 -11.90
N ASN A 451 -49.76 1.16 -11.50
CA ASN A 451 -50.19 1.98 -10.36
C ASN A 451 -50.22 1.20 -9.02
N ASN A 452 -49.77 -0.06 -8.99
CA ASN A 452 -49.76 -0.88 -7.78
C ASN A 452 -48.41 -0.73 -7.06
N GLU A 453 -48.42 -0.39 -5.78
CA GLU A 453 -47.22 -0.29 -4.94
C GLU A 453 -47.38 -1.12 -3.66
N LEU A 454 -46.26 -1.65 -3.17
CA LEU A 454 -46.17 -2.41 -1.93
C LEU A 454 -44.87 -2.06 -1.21
N THR A 455 -44.99 -1.61 0.04
CA THR A 455 -43.81 -1.35 0.90
C THR A 455 -43.59 -2.54 1.82
N ILE A 456 -42.35 -3.05 1.81
CA ILE A 456 -41.91 -4.20 2.59
C ILE A 456 -40.76 -3.73 3.47
N THR A 457 -40.83 -4.04 4.77
CA THR A 457 -39.74 -3.78 5.73
C THR A 457 -39.26 -5.11 6.28
N PRO A 458 -38.13 -5.66 5.80
CA PRO A 458 -37.65 -6.95 6.26
C PRO A 458 -37.38 -6.98 7.76
N GLN A 459 -37.82 -8.06 8.37
CA GLN A 459 -37.84 -8.16 9.84
C GLN A 459 -36.44 -8.44 10.38
N LYS A 460 -36.09 -7.77 11.47
CA LYS A 460 -34.81 -7.99 12.15
C LYS A 460 -34.87 -9.28 12.98
N SER A 461 -34.19 -10.33 12.51
CA SER A 461 -33.91 -11.50 13.34
C SER A 461 -32.90 -11.12 14.43
N LYS A 462 -32.76 -11.93 15.49
CA LYS A 462 -31.86 -11.60 16.61
C LYS A 462 -30.38 -11.59 16.21
N GLU A 463 -30.01 -12.28 15.13
CA GLU A 463 -28.62 -12.66 14.82
C GLU A 463 -28.19 -12.32 13.38
N GLN A 464 -29.11 -11.86 12.51
CA GLN A 464 -28.80 -11.45 11.14
C GLN A 464 -29.07 -9.94 10.94
N LEU A 465 -28.20 -9.31 10.16
CA LEU A 465 -28.30 -7.93 9.70
C LEU A 465 -29.20 -7.78 8.46
N TYR A 466 -29.59 -8.91 7.84
CA TYR A 466 -30.41 -9.00 6.63
C TYR A 466 -31.65 -9.85 6.92
N GLY A 467 -32.70 -9.65 6.11
CA GLY A 467 -33.92 -10.45 6.16
C GLY A 467 -34.51 -10.65 4.77
N SER A 468 -34.98 -11.87 4.51
CA SER A 468 -35.67 -12.26 3.28
C SER A 468 -37.15 -12.50 3.59
N ASN A 469 -38.03 -11.71 2.97
CA ASN A 469 -39.47 -11.70 3.22
C ASN A 469 -40.27 -11.94 1.92
N PRO A 470 -41.24 -12.88 1.92
CA PRO A 470 -42.13 -13.03 0.78
C PRO A 470 -43.08 -11.83 0.68
N PHE A 471 -43.44 -11.46 -0.54
CA PHE A 471 -44.40 -10.40 -0.82
C PHE A 471 -45.42 -10.82 -1.88
N ARG A 472 -46.60 -10.21 -1.83
CA ARG A 472 -47.70 -10.44 -2.78
C ARG A 472 -48.57 -9.20 -2.86
N PHE A 473 -48.87 -8.77 -4.08
CA PHE A 473 -49.80 -7.67 -4.31
C PHE A 473 -51.25 -8.12 -4.13
N THR A 474 -52.12 -7.20 -3.71
CA THR A 474 -53.55 -7.43 -3.49
C THR A 474 -54.39 -7.30 -4.76
N SER A 475 -53.89 -6.58 -5.76
CA SER A 475 -54.50 -6.47 -7.10
C SER A 475 -54.24 -7.73 -7.92
N SER A 476 -55.30 -8.34 -8.47
CA SER A 476 -55.21 -9.48 -9.38
C SER A 476 -55.16 -9.04 -10.84
N LEU A 477 -54.32 -9.69 -11.64
CA LEU A 477 -54.25 -9.56 -13.09
C LEU A 477 -55.00 -10.71 -13.79
N LYS A 478 -55.28 -10.58 -15.09
CA LYS A 478 -55.88 -11.64 -15.90
C LYS A 478 -54.84 -12.73 -16.25
N ASN A 479 -55.31 -13.91 -16.66
CA ASN A 479 -54.45 -14.92 -17.28
C ASN A 479 -53.77 -14.34 -18.53
N GLY A 480 -52.46 -14.53 -18.65
CA GLY A 480 -51.64 -14.02 -19.76
C GLY A 480 -51.28 -12.54 -19.68
N GLU A 481 -51.77 -11.79 -18.69
CA GLU A 481 -51.47 -10.36 -18.54
C GLU A 481 -50.03 -10.16 -18.05
N SER A 482 -49.32 -9.20 -18.65
CA SER A 482 -47.92 -8.92 -18.37
C SER A 482 -47.73 -7.97 -17.19
N PHE A 483 -46.63 -8.13 -16.47
CA PHE A 483 -46.18 -7.21 -15.42
C PHE A 483 -44.73 -6.77 -15.65
N ASP A 484 -44.40 -5.60 -15.13
CA ASP A 484 -43.04 -5.04 -15.07
C ASP A 484 -42.84 -4.43 -13.68
N LEU A 485 -42.22 -5.19 -12.79
CA LEU A 485 -41.99 -4.83 -11.39
C LEU A 485 -40.68 -4.05 -11.27
N GLY A 486 -40.79 -2.80 -10.82
CA GLY A 486 -39.67 -1.93 -10.51
C GLY A 486 -39.56 -1.58 -9.03
N ILE A 487 -38.43 -0.95 -8.68
CA ILE A 487 -38.25 -0.28 -7.39
C ILE A 487 -38.90 1.10 -7.48
N ARG A 488 -39.78 1.42 -6.54
CA ARG A 488 -40.49 2.72 -6.43
C ARG A 488 -39.84 3.64 -5.41
N LYS A 489 -39.35 3.10 -4.29
CA LYS A 489 -38.69 3.87 -3.23
C LYS A 489 -37.60 3.05 -2.55
N LEU A 490 -36.42 3.65 -2.43
CA LEU A 490 -35.23 3.08 -1.80
C LEU A 490 -34.39 4.21 -1.16
N PRO A 491 -33.80 4.04 0.03
CA PRO A 491 -32.80 4.95 0.58
C PRO A 491 -31.59 5.11 -0.36
N GLY A 492 -31.11 6.35 -0.55
CA GLY A 492 -30.11 6.69 -1.58
C GLY A 492 -28.70 6.09 -1.40
N ASN A 493 -28.38 5.56 -0.22
CA ASN A 493 -27.13 4.83 0.05
C ASN A 493 -27.22 3.33 -0.27
N LEU A 494 -28.40 2.84 -0.65
CA LEU A 494 -28.64 1.45 -1.04
C LEU A 494 -28.78 1.33 -2.56
N LYS A 495 -28.60 0.11 -3.05
CA LYS A 495 -28.85 -0.29 -4.42
C LYS A 495 -29.70 -1.55 -4.43
N ALA A 496 -30.62 -1.64 -5.39
CA ALA A 496 -31.55 -2.73 -5.52
C ALA A 496 -31.58 -3.30 -6.94
N VAL A 497 -31.86 -4.59 -7.06
CA VAL A 497 -32.01 -5.32 -8.33
C VAL A 497 -33.28 -6.16 -8.25
N VAL A 498 -34.09 -6.13 -9.32
CA VAL A 498 -35.28 -6.98 -9.47
C VAL A 498 -34.97 -8.07 -10.49
N TYR A 499 -34.78 -9.29 -10.01
CA TYR A 499 -34.55 -10.47 -10.84
C TYR A 499 -35.90 -11.06 -11.27
N ARG A 500 -36.03 -11.37 -12.56
CA ARG A 500 -37.29 -11.84 -13.18
C ARG A 500 -38.48 -10.90 -12.91
N GLY A 501 -38.22 -9.59 -12.86
CA GLY A 501 -39.24 -8.56 -12.61
C GLY A 501 -40.25 -8.38 -13.75
N LYS A 502 -39.99 -8.94 -14.94
CA LYS A 502 -40.88 -8.92 -16.10
C LYS A 502 -41.33 -10.33 -16.43
N GLY A 503 -42.61 -10.49 -16.76
CA GLY A 503 -43.20 -11.77 -17.11
C GLY A 503 -44.72 -11.69 -17.20
N ASN A 504 -45.38 -12.85 -17.30
CA ASN A 504 -46.82 -12.93 -17.45
C ASN A 504 -47.45 -13.75 -16.31
N VAL A 505 -48.68 -13.41 -15.94
CA VAL A 505 -49.40 -14.05 -14.83
C VAL A 505 -50.28 -15.21 -15.35
N PRO A 506 -50.33 -16.39 -14.70
CA PRO A 506 -49.70 -16.76 -13.43
C PRO A 506 -48.27 -17.31 -13.56
N GLU A 507 -47.81 -17.59 -14.78
CA GLU A 507 -46.60 -18.38 -15.03
C GLU A 507 -45.36 -17.88 -14.31
N ASP A 508 -45.16 -16.56 -14.22
CA ASP A 508 -43.97 -15.95 -13.59
C ASP A 508 -44.18 -15.44 -12.17
N THR A 509 -45.34 -15.70 -11.58
CA THR A 509 -45.61 -15.34 -10.18
C THR A 509 -44.80 -16.19 -9.19
N GLY A 510 -44.33 -15.59 -8.11
CA GLY A 510 -43.47 -16.25 -7.11
C GLY A 510 -42.01 -16.44 -7.55
N LYS A 511 -41.71 -16.37 -8.85
CA LYS A 511 -40.33 -16.45 -9.40
C LYS A 511 -39.52 -15.16 -9.19
N ILE A 512 -40.16 -14.06 -8.81
CA ILE A 512 -39.50 -12.76 -8.63
C ILE A 512 -38.57 -12.81 -7.40
N ARG A 513 -37.37 -12.25 -7.53
CA ARG A 513 -36.48 -11.92 -6.41
C ARG A 513 -36.16 -10.43 -6.44
N VAL A 514 -36.11 -9.79 -5.28
CA VAL A 514 -35.65 -8.40 -5.12
C VAL A 514 -34.49 -8.40 -4.16
N GLY A 515 -33.29 -8.10 -4.65
CA GLY A 515 -32.08 -8.03 -3.83
C GLY A 515 -31.70 -6.59 -3.55
N VAL A 516 -31.46 -6.25 -2.28
CA VAL A 516 -31.09 -4.91 -1.85
C VAL A 516 -29.88 -4.98 -0.93
N ASP A 517 -28.89 -4.12 -1.16
CA ASP A 517 -27.68 -3.99 -0.33
C ASP A 517 -27.20 -2.52 -0.35
N TYR A 518 -26.20 -2.19 0.46
CA TYR A 518 -25.52 -0.92 0.41
C TYR A 518 -24.77 -0.73 -0.92
N LYS A 519 -24.79 0.48 -1.49
CA LYS A 519 -23.94 0.82 -2.65
C LYS A 519 -22.48 0.59 -2.29
N TYR A 520 -22.06 1.09 -1.12
CA TYR A 520 -20.77 0.81 -0.50
C TYR A 520 -21.00 0.46 0.98
N GLU A 521 -20.47 -0.67 1.44
CA GLU A 521 -20.49 -1.09 2.84
C GLU A 521 -19.07 -1.08 3.41
N LEU A 522 -18.82 -0.34 4.50
CA LEU A 522 -17.56 -0.44 5.24
C LEU A 522 -17.39 -1.84 5.87
N LEU A 523 -16.26 -2.49 5.59
CA LEU A 523 -15.92 -3.84 6.06
C LEU A 523 -14.86 -3.82 7.17
N SER A 524 -13.97 -2.82 7.18
CA SER A 524 -12.89 -2.66 8.16
C SER A 524 -13.40 -2.15 9.52
N ARG A 525 -14.39 -2.86 10.09
CA ARG A 525 -15.08 -2.56 11.36
C ARG A 525 -15.12 -3.75 12.33
N SER A 526 -15.11 -3.47 13.63
CA SER A 526 -15.30 -4.47 14.70
C SER A 526 -16.74 -4.99 14.76
N SER A 527 -16.95 -6.14 15.41
CA SER A 527 -18.28 -6.77 15.54
C SER A 527 -19.34 -5.90 16.24
N ASP A 528 -18.90 -4.92 17.04
CA ASP A 528 -19.76 -3.98 17.77
C ASP A 528 -19.89 -2.61 17.09
N ASP A 529 -19.31 -2.42 15.90
CA ASP A 529 -19.26 -1.17 15.14
C ASP A 529 -18.70 0.04 15.93
N LYS A 530 -17.80 -0.20 16.91
CA LYS A 530 -17.14 0.87 17.68
C LYS A 530 -15.70 1.15 17.28
N LYS A 531 -15.04 0.23 16.58
CA LYS A 531 -13.66 0.38 16.12
C LYS A 531 -13.58 0.16 14.63
N PHE A 532 -12.88 1.07 13.96
CA PHE A 532 -12.70 1.10 12.52
C PHE A 532 -11.21 1.14 12.20
N SER A 533 -10.81 0.43 11.15
CA SER A 533 -9.49 0.51 10.55
C SER A 533 -9.57 1.30 9.24
N ASN A 534 -8.59 2.17 9.02
CA ASN A 534 -8.54 3.03 7.83
C ASN A 534 -7.87 2.33 6.63
N PHE A 535 -7.89 2.98 5.46
CA PHE A 535 -7.29 2.46 4.22
C PHE A 535 -5.81 2.07 4.35
N TYR A 536 -5.02 2.86 5.08
CA TYR A 536 -3.59 2.60 5.22
C TYR A 536 -3.32 1.46 6.21
N GLU A 537 -4.23 1.20 7.16
CA GLU A 537 -4.11 0.17 8.19
C GLU A 537 -4.72 -1.19 7.79
N THR A 538 -5.46 -1.26 6.67
CA THR A 538 -6.10 -2.49 6.17
C THR A 538 -5.85 -2.72 4.69
N ALA A 539 -5.41 -3.92 4.34
CA ALA A 539 -5.06 -4.28 2.96
C ALA A 539 -5.38 -5.75 2.62
N ALA A 540 -5.05 -6.14 1.38
CA ALA A 540 -5.13 -7.49 0.83
C ALA A 540 -6.47 -8.20 1.11
N PRO A 541 -7.61 -7.65 0.64
CA PRO A 541 -8.89 -8.33 0.76
C PRO A 541 -8.94 -9.60 -0.10
N ALA A 542 -9.76 -10.55 0.36
CA ALA A 542 -10.40 -11.56 -0.46
C ALA A 542 -11.85 -11.77 0.02
N VAL A 543 -12.71 -12.26 -0.87
CA VAL A 543 -14.16 -12.37 -0.66
C VAL A 543 -14.66 -13.74 -1.12
N ALA A 544 -15.61 -14.29 -0.36
CA ALA A 544 -16.21 -15.60 -0.54
C ALA A 544 -17.71 -15.57 -0.19
N GLY A 545 -18.37 -16.69 -0.38
CA GLY A 545 -19.82 -16.84 -0.40
C GLY A 545 -20.26 -17.38 -1.75
N MET A 546 -20.84 -18.58 -1.73
CA MET A 546 -21.42 -19.31 -2.86
C MET A 546 -22.78 -19.88 -2.41
N ASP A 547 -23.53 -20.56 -3.29
CA ASP A 547 -24.80 -21.24 -2.94
C ASP A 547 -25.83 -20.36 -2.21
N GLY A 548 -25.97 -19.11 -2.64
CA GLY A 548 -26.90 -18.16 -2.01
C GLY A 548 -26.38 -17.50 -0.72
N GLU A 549 -25.05 -17.36 -0.60
CA GLU A 549 -24.34 -16.59 0.44
C GLU A 549 -23.42 -15.52 -0.18
N GLU A 550 -23.73 -15.08 -1.40
CA GLU A 550 -22.83 -14.38 -2.32
C GLU A 550 -22.11 -13.17 -1.70
N GLY A 551 -20.78 -13.25 -1.60
CA GLY A 551 -19.95 -12.16 -1.05
C GLY A 551 -20.12 -11.89 0.45
N ARG A 552 -20.73 -12.81 1.22
CA ARG A 552 -20.91 -12.70 2.68
C ARG A 552 -19.61 -12.68 3.47
N TYR A 553 -18.62 -13.48 3.07
CA TYR A 553 -17.43 -13.75 3.86
C TYR A 553 -16.23 -12.98 3.32
N ILE A 554 -15.56 -12.23 4.18
CA ILE A 554 -14.42 -11.39 3.82
C ILE A 554 -13.23 -11.77 4.68
N CYS A 555 -12.04 -11.91 4.09
CA CYS A 555 -10.79 -11.86 4.85
C CYS A 555 -9.91 -10.69 4.41
N PHE A 556 -9.14 -10.13 5.34
CA PHE A 556 -8.23 -9.01 5.11
C PHE A 556 -7.14 -8.99 6.20
N ILE A 557 -6.06 -8.23 5.98
CA ILE A 557 -5.09 -7.93 7.05
C ILE A 557 -5.34 -6.57 7.68
N SER A 558 -5.03 -6.43 8.96
CA SER A 558 -4.97 -5.14 9.64
C SER A 558 -3.95 -5.12 10.78
N TRP A 559 -3.40 -3.95 11.09
CA TRP A 559 -2.59 -3.73 12.30
C TRP A 559 -3.27 -2.80 13.31
N THR A 560 -4.54 -2.45 13.12
CA THR A 560 -5.26 -1.50 13.97
C THR A 560 -5.40 -2.02 15.40
N LYS A 561 -4.85 -1.26 16.35
CA LYS A 561 -4.84 -1.63 17.77
C LYS A 561 -6.25 -1.74 18.34
N GLY A 562 -6.50 -2.85 19.03
CA GLY A 562 -7.76 -3.17 19.69
C GLY A 562 -8.87 -3.65 18.75
N PHE A 563 -8.60 -3.76 17.45
CA PHE A 563 -9.51 -4.30 16.45
C PHE A 563 -9.66 -5.82 16.66
N ALA A 564 -10.86 -6.27 17.07
CA ALA A 564 -11.15 -7.67 17.44
C ALA A 564 -10.09 -8.37 18.34
N GLY A 565 -9.49 -7.62 19.27
CA GLY A 565 -8.48 -8.15 20.22
C GLY A 565 -7.01 -7.93 19.84
N ASN A 566 -6.72 -7.40 18.64
CA ASN A 566 -5.34 -7.09 18.21
C ASN A 566 -4.62 -6.14 19.19
N ASP A 567 -3.34 -6.38 19.47
CA ASP A 567 -2.53 -5.49 20.33
C ASP A 567 -1.86 -4.33 19.55
N GLY A 568 -1.83 -4.44 18.21
CA GLY A 568 -1.27 -3.45 17.29
C GLY A 568 0.25 -3.52 17.10
N LYS A 569 0.92 -4.61 17.50
CA LYS A 569 2.36 -4.81 17.24
C LYS A 569 2.66 -5.29 15.82
N PHE A 570 1.80 -6.16 15.29
CA PHE A 570 1.96 -6.83 14.00
C PHE A 570 0.68 -6.79 13.18
N ARG A 571 0.82 -7.05 11.88
CA ARG A 571 -0.29 -7.28 10.95
C ARG A 571 -0.92 -8.63 11.24
N GLN A 572 -2.21 -8.62 11.52
CA GLN A 572 -3.01 -9.80 11.84
C GLN A 572 -4.05 -10.06 10.74
N VAL A 573 -4.47 -11.31 10.57
CA VAL A 573 -5.53 -11.69 9.62
C VAL A 573 -6.88 -11.64 10.31
N PHE A 574 -7.85 -11.02 9.65
CA PHE A 574 -9.23 -10.93 10.09
C PHE A 574 -10.15 -11.65 9.11
N TRP A 575 -11.19 -12.27 9.66
CA TRP A 575 -12.31 -12.85 8.94
C TRP A 575 -13.60 -12.15 9.39
N ARG A 576 -14.46 -11.81 8.45
CA ARG A 576 -15.71 -11.10 8.69
C ARG A 576 -16.88 -11.79 7.98
N ASP A 577 -17.94 -12.03 8.74
CA ASP A 577 -19.25 -12.42 8.25
C ASP A 577 -20.14 -11.16 8.15
N ARG A 578 -20.52 -10.78 6.93
CA ARG A 578 -21.35 -9.60 6.67
C ARG A 578 -22.84 -9.79 7.04
N ASN A 579 -23.30 -11.03 7.24
CA ASN A 579 -24.69 -11.32 7.63
C ASN A 579 -24.89 -11.26 9.14
N THR A 580 -23.96 -11.81 9.91
CA THR A 580 -24.00 -11.68 11.38
C THR A 580 -23.32 -10.41 11.88
N GLY A 581 -22.51 -9.76 11.04
CA GLY A 581 -21.73 -8.58 11.39
C GLY A 581 -20.45 -8.89 12.17
N ILE A 582 -20.15 -10.16 12.42
CA ILE A 582 -19.05 -10.61 13.26
C ILE A 582 -17.71 -10.45 12.52
N THR A 583 -16.76 -9.74 13.14
CA THR A 583 -15.34 -9.70 12.76
C THR A 583 -14.51 -10.48 13.80
N LYS A 584 -13.69 -11.42 13.35
CA LYS A 584 -12.76 -12.21 14.18
C LYS A 584 -11.32 -11.96 13.72
N MET A 585 -10.40 -11.83 14.66
CA MET A 585 -8.98 -12.10 14.39
C MET A 585 -8.81 -13.61 14.28
N ILE A 586 -8.21 -14.11 13.20
CA ILE A 586 -8.06 -15.56 12.96
C ILE A 586 -6.60 -16.03 13.05
N SER A 587 -5.63 -15.11 12.96
CA SER A 587 -4.20 -15.37 13.23
C SER A 587 -3.94 -15.39 14.74
N VAL A 588 -4.52 -16.38 15.41
CA VAL A 588 -4.47 -16.56 16.87
C VAL A 588 -3.89 -17.94 17.18
N ALA A 589 -2.86 -17.96 18.01
CA ALA A 589 -2.19 -19.17 18.48
C ALA A 589 -3.11 -20.02 19.39
N PRO A 590 -2.80 -21.32 19.60
CA PRO A 590 -3.61 -22.21 20.43
C PRO A 590 -3.78 -21.77 21.89
N ASP A 591 -2.89 -20.93 22.42
CA ASP A 591 -2.98 -20.34 23.77
C ASP A 591 -3.84 -19.07 23.84
N GLY A 592 -4.39 -18.62 22.71
CA GLY A 592 -5.18 -17.40 22.58
C GLY A 592 -4.37 -16.13 22.31
N SER A 593 -3.04 -16.21 22.20
CA SER A 593 -2.20 -15.06 21.84
C SER A 593 -2.30 -14.72 20.33
N PRO A 594 -2.17 -13.44 19.92
CA PRO A 594 -2.04 -13.09 18.50
C PRO A 594 -0.74 -13.67 17.90
N ALA A 595 -0.66 -13.77 16.57
CA ALA A 595 0.59 -14.12 15.88
C ALA A 595 1.75 -13.20 16.33
N ASP A 596 2.90 -13.77 16.66
CA ASP A 596 4.09 -13.05 17.15
C ASP A 596 4.96 -12.43 16.04
N ALA A 597 4.48 -12.45 14.79
CA ALA A 597 5.05 -11.75 13.65
C ALA A 597 3.94 -11.30 12.67
N ASP A 598 4.32 -10.53 11.65
CA ASP A 598 3.41 -10.11 10.59
C ASP A 598 2.80 -11.29 9.82
N CYS A 599 1.49 -11.23 9.61
CA CYS A 599 0.75 -12.05 8.65
C CYS A 599 0.41 -11.24 7.38
N ALA A 600 0.41 -11.89 6.22
CA ALA A 600 0.13 -11.26 4.94
C ALA A 600 -0.68 -12.15 3.97
N LEU A 601 -1.17 -11.51 2.89
CA LEU A 601 -1.78 -12.13 1.70
C LEU A 601 -2.83 -13.23 1.97
N PRO A 602 -3.87 -12.98 2.78
CA PRO A 602 -4.90 -13.98 3.03
C PRO A 602 -5.73 -14.27 1.77
N THR A 603 -6.07 -15.55 1.58
CA THR A 603 -6.99 -16.06 0.56
C THR A 603 -8.00 -17.01 1.20
N ILE A 604 -9.20 -17.14 0.63
CA ILE A 604 -10.36 -17.77 1.27
C ILE A 604 -11.03 -18.76 0.31
N SER A 605 -11.49 -19.90 0.82
CA SER A 605 -12.29 -20.87 0.07
C SER A 605 -13.66 -20.27 -0.29
N ALA A 606 -14.31 -20.76 -1.34
CA ALA A 606 -15.56 -20.19 -1.84
C ALA A 606 -16.72 -20.28 -0.84
N ASP A 607 -16.71 -21.29 0.04
CA ASP A 607 -17.65 -21.45 1.15
C ASP A 607 -17.38 -20.52 2.35
N GLY A 608 -16.27 -19.77 2.32
CA GLY A 608 -15.84 -18.85 3.38
C GLY A 608 -15.22 -19.49 4.62
N LYS A 609 -15.06 -20.82 4.68
CA LYS A 609 -14.76 -21.56 5.94
C LYS A 609 -13.29 -21.95 6.11
N LYS A 610 -12.44 -21.73 5.10
CA LYS A 610 -10.99 -21.96 5.14
C LYS A 610 -10.27 -20.70 4.68
N VAL A 611 -9.29 -20.24 5.44
CA VAL A 611 -8.45 -19.07 5.08
C VAL A 611 -6.98 -19.46 5.13
N VAL A 612 -6.28 -19.27 4.03
CA VAL A 612 -4.83 -19.48 3.92
C VAL A 612 -4.11 -18.14 3.94
N PHE A 613 -3.01 -18.04 4.68
CA PHE A 613 -2.20 -16.83 4.79
C PHE A 613 -0.72 -17.17 5.01
N GLU A 614 0.17 -16.21 4.78
CA GLU A 614 1.60 -16.36 5.05
C GLU A 614 2.02 -15.61 6.32
N SER A 615 2.96 -16.15 7.11
CA SER A 615 3.53 -15.46 8.28
C SER A 615 4.91 -16.00 8.68
N LYS A 616 5.67 -15.22 9.46
CA LYS A 616 6.92 -15.66 10.13
C LYS A 616 6.71 -15.98 11.62
N ALA A 617 5.45 -16.13 12.04
CA ALA A 617 5.08 -16.24 13.44
C ALA A 617 5.33 -17.65 13.97
N THR A 618 6.12 -17.77 15.03
CA THR A 618 6.56 -19.05 15.60
C THR A 618 5.57 -19.64 16.61
N ASN A 619 4.56 -18.88 17.01
CA ASN A 619 3.54 -19.31 17.98
C ASN A 619 2.24 -19.90 17.36
N LEU A 620 2.05 -19.79 16.04
CA LEU A 620 0.78 -20.18 15.39
C LEU A 620 0.48 -21.68 15.41
N VAL A 621 1.51 -22.52 15.44
CA VAL A 621 1.40 -23.99 15.55
C VAL A 621 2.52 -24.54 16.43
N THR A 622 2.23 -25.62 17.16
CA THR A 622 3.26 -26.31 17.95
C THR A 622 4.30 -26.96 17.04
N GLY A 623 5.58 -26.69 17.29
CA GLY A 623 6.70 -27.32 16.59
C GLY A 623 7.22 -26.54 15.38
N ASP A 624 6.65 -25.38 15.06
CA ASP A 624 7.30 -24.46 14.12
C ASP A 624 8.55 -23.83 14.76
N GLN A 625 9.68 -24.00 14.08
CA GLN A 625 11.03 -23.67 14.59
C GLN A 625 11.99 -23.20 13.49
N ASN A 626 11.58 -23.20 12.22
CA ASN A 626 12.49 -22.89 11.11
C ASN A 626 12.82 -21.38 11.02
N LYS A 627 11.99 -20.51 11.66
CA LYS A 627 12.04 -19.04 11.58
C LYS A 627 11.95 -18.50 10.15
N ALA A 628 11.41 -19.30 9.24
CA ALA A 628 11.16 -18.96 7.85
C ALA A 628 9.84 -18.17 7.73
N LYS A 629 9.39 -17.91 6.51
CA LYS A 629 7.98 -17.60 6.26
C LYS A 629 7.27 -18.87 5.86
N ASP A 630 6.13 -19.13 6.46
CA ASP A 630 5.36 -20.34 6.26
C ASP A 630 3.91 -20.03 5.87
N ILE A 631 3.27 -21.02 5.24
CA ILE A 631 1.87 -20.96 4.82
C ILE A 631 1.02 -21.67 5.87
N PHE A 632 0.05 -20.94 6.41
CA PHE A 632 -0.87 -21.38 7.44
C PHE A 632 -2.30 -21.47 6.91
N LEU A 633 -3.06 -22.44 7.40
CA LEU A 633 -4.50 -22.61 7.11
C LEU A 633 -5.30 -22.50 8.40
N TRP A 634 -6.18 -21.50 8.50
CA TRP A 634 -7.24 -21.44 9.51
C TRP A 634 -8.51 -22.15 9.02
N ARG A 635 -9.15 -22.94 9.89
CA ARG A 635 -10.44 -23.59 9.63
C ARG A 635 -11.52 -23.04 10.57
N ALA A 636 -12.64 -22.59 10.00
CA ALA A 636 -13.79 -22.08 10.76
C ALA A 636 -14.49 -23.15 11.62
N SER A 637 -14.49 -24.42 11.18
CA SER A 637 -15.18 -25.53 11.86
C SER A 637 -14.53 -25.94 13.19
N THR A 638 -13.21 -25.81 13.30
CA THR A 638 -12.42 -26.12 14.51
C THR A 638 -11.87 -24.87 15.20
N ASN A 639 -11.95 -23.71 14.53
CA ASN A 639 -11.28 -22.47 14.92
C ASN A 639 -9.78 -22.65 15.23
N SER A 640 -9.09 -23.43 14.40
CA SER A 640 -7.68 -23.81 14.59
C SER A 640 -6.85 -23.47 13.35
N ILE A 641 -5.55 -23.26 13.55
CA ILE A 641 -4.55 -23.11 12.50
C ILE A 641 -3.78 -24.42 12.32
N GLU A 642 -3.38 -24.73 11.09
CA GLU A 642 -2.35 -25.74 10.79
C GLU A 642 -1.30 -25.22 9.79
N LEU A 643 -0.11 -25.83 9.81
CA LEU A 643 0.95 -25.61 8.84
C LEU A 643 0.65 -26.34 7.52
N VAL A 644 0.68 -25.60 6.41
CA VAL A 644 0.48 -26.09 5.04
C VAL A 644 1.83 -26.36 4.36
N SER A 645 2.84 -25.51 4.59
CA SER A 645 4.21 -25.64 4.07
C SER A 645 5.01 -26.72 4.81
N LYS A 646 4.58 -27.97 4.64
CA LYS A 646 5.25 -29.13 5.23
C LYS A 646 6.26 -29.77 4.28
N ALA A 647 7.32 -30.29 4.85
CA ALA A 647 8.24 -31.22 4.21
C ALA A 647 7.53 -32.53 3.82
N ALA A 648 8.16 -33.31 2.94
CA ALA A 648 7.61 -34.57 2.44
C ALA A 648 7.43 -35.65 3.52
N ASP A 649 8.17 -35.55 4.62
CA ASP A 649 8.07 -36.40 5.82
C ASP A 649 7.00 -35.92 6.83
N GLY A 650 6.35 -34.78 6.55
CA GLY A 650 5.37 -34.14 7.43
C GLY A 650 5.93 -33.12 8.42
N GLY A 651 7.26 -32.95 8.49
CA GLY A 651 7.94 -31.93 9.29
C GLY A 651 7.90 -30.53 8.65
N ASN A 652 8.71 -29.61 9.17
CA ASN A 652 8.78 -28.23 8.67
C ASN A 652 9.55 -28.15 7.35
N SER A 653 9.11 -27.29 6.42
CA SER A 653 9.94 -26.94 5.26
C SER A 653 11.23 -26.22 5.68
N ASN A 654 12.31 -26.47 4.95
CA ASN A 654 13.63 -25.89 5.22
C ASN A 654 13.95 -24.62 4.39
N GLY A 655 12.91 -23.90 3.98
CA GLY A 655 12.97 -22.67 3.20
C GLY A 655 11.69 -21.85 3.38
N GLU A 656 11.67 -20.61 2.90
CA GLU A 656 10.51 -19.73 3.00
C GLU A 656 9.44 -20.08 1.94
N SER A 657 8.19 -19.77 2.25
CA SER A 657 7.01 -19.99 1.43
C SER A 657 6.13 -18.73 1.35
N TYR A 658 5.54 -18.47 0.18
CA TYR A 658 4.91 -17.20 -0.18
C TYR A 658 3.71 -17.34 -1.13
N ASP A 659 2.96 -16.23 -1.27
CA ASP A 659 2.02 -15.96 -2.38
C ASP A 659 0.86 -16.96 -2.54
N ALA A 660 0.54 -17.70 -1.46
CA ALA A 660 -0.39 -18.82 -1.48
C ALA A 660 -1.82 -18.47 -1.96
N MET A 661 -2.47 -19.44 -2.59
CA MET A 661 -3.89 -19.42 -2.95
C MET A 661 -4.56 -20.76 -2.64
N ILE A 662 -5.70 -20.71 -1.96
CA ILE A 662 -6.57 -21.88 -1.75
C ILE A 662 -7.54 -22.06 -2.93
N ALA A 663 -7.79 -23.30 -3.33
CA ALA A 663 -8.84 -23.65 -4.30
C ALA A 663 -10.24 -23.36 -3.72
N GLY A 664 -11.20 -23.07 -4.60
CA GLY A 664 -12.58 -22.72 -4.19
C GLY A 664 -13.27 -23.81 -3.36
N ASN A 665 -13.06 -25.09 -3.69
CA ASN A 665 -13.52 -26.25 -2.91
C ASN A 665 -12.79 -26.43 -1.55
N GLY A 666 -11.73 -25.64 -1.31
CA GLY A 666 -10.93 -25.69 -0.10
C GLY A 666 -10.12 -26.97 0.10
N SER A 667 -9.90 -27.78 -0.93
CA SER A 667 -9.18 -29.06 -0.86
C SER A 667 -7.72 -28.95 -1.30
N TYR A 668 -7.34 -27.89 -2.00
CA TYR A 668 -5.99 -27.68 -2.53
C TYR A 668 -5.45 -26.30 -2.15
N VAL A 669 -4.14 -26.19 -1.96
CA VAL A 669 -3.43 -24.91 -1.82
C VAL A 669 -2.24 -24.89 -2.76
N VAL A 670 -2.17 -23.89 -3.63
CA VAL A 670 -0.96 -23.61 -4.43
C VAL A 670 -0.15 -22.51 -3.76
N PHE A 671 1.17 -22.62 -3.75
CA PHE A 671 2.07 -21.63 -3.15
C PHE A 671 3.45 -21.65 -3.81
N THR A 672 4.23 -20.61 -3.56
CA THR A 672 5.63 -20.49 -3.99
C THR A 672 6.54 -20.86 -2.82
N SER A 673 7.63 -21.61 -3.01
CA SER A 673 8.64 -21.84 -1.96
C SER A 673 10.05 -22.02 -2.53
N ASP A 674 11.07 -21.73 -1.73
CA ASP A 674 12.47 -22.08 -2.00
C ASP A 674 12.99 -23.32 -1.26
N ALA A 675 12.14 -23.97 -0.46
CA ALA A 675 12.47 -25.17 0.30
C ALA A 675 12.81 -26.37 -0.60
N VAL A 676 13.76 -27.19 -0.13
CA VAL A 676 14.27 -28.35 -0.88
C VAL A 676 13.76 -29.70 -0.38
N ASN A 677 13.06 -29.73 0.76
CA ASN A 677 12.57 -30.95 1.41
C ASN A 677 11.06 -31.20 1.24
N MET A 678 10.34 -30.40 0.44
CA MET A 678 8.88 -30.52 0.29
C MET A 678 8.43 -31.66 -0.64
N THR A 679 9.30 -32.10 -1.56
CA THR A 679 9.02 -33.18 -2.52
C THR A 679 10.32 -33.92 -2.86
N SER A 680 10.22 -35.08 -3.52
CA SER A 680 11.38 -35.79 -4.08
C SER A 680 11.94 -35.15 -5.38
N VAL A 681 11.23 -34.18 -5.97
CA VAL A 681 11.71 -33.47 -7.16
C VAL A 681 12.80 -32.47 -6.74
N PRO A 682 14.04 -32.55 -7.26
CA PRO A 682 15.09 -31.60 -6.90
C PRO A 682 14.71 -30.18 -7.31
N ARG A 683 15.00 -29.17 -6.47
CA ARG A 683 14.63 -27.75 -6.71
C ARG A 683 15.18 -27.09 -8.00
N GLY A 684 16.09 -27.79 -8.70
CA GLY A 684 16.77 -27.31 -9.89
C GLY A 684 17.72 -26.14 -9.62
N ARG A 685 17.95 -25.31 -10.63
CA ARG A 685 18.81 -24.12 -10.52
C ARG A 685 18.10 -22.94 -9.84
N SER A 686 16.77 -22.93 -9.85
CA SER A 686 15.97 -21.86 -9.25
C SER A 686 16.15 -21.79 -7.74
N GLN A 687 15.84 -20.62 -7.16
CA GLN A 687 15.49 -20.52 -5.75
C GLN A 687 14.01 -20.91 -5.58
N TYR A 688 13.09 -20.19 -6.23
CA TYR A 688 11.64 -20.39 -6.06
C TYR A 688 11.04 -21.41 -7.04
N ASN A 689 10.08 -22.21 -6.57
CA ASN A 689 9.26 -23.11 -7.37
C ASN A 689 7.80 -23.08 -6.90
N ILE A 690 6.88 -23.51 -7.78
CA ILE A 690 5.45 -23.66 -7.47
C ILE A 690 5.16 -25.05 -6.93
N PHE A 691 4.42 -25.09 -5.82
CA PHE A 691 3.96 -26.31 -5.17
C PHE A 691 2.44 -26.32 -5.01
N LEU A 692 1.85 -27.50 -5.17
CA LEU A 692 0.45 -27.80 -4.92
C LEU A 692 0.35 -28.76 -3.74
N ARG A 693 -0.33 -28.34 -2.67
CA ARG A 693 -0.69 -29.17 -1.52
C ARG A 693 -2.10 -29.72 -1.71
N ASP A 694 -2.24 -31.04 -1.66
CA ASP A 694 -3.52 -31.71 -1.43
C ASP A 694 -3.75 -31.73 0.10
N LEU A 695 -4.80 -31.05 0.56
CA LEU A 695 -5.12 -30.95 1.99
C LEU A 695 -5.73 -32.25 2.55
N PRO A 696 -6.69 -32.94 1.89
CA PRO A 696 -7.16 -34.26 2.30
C PRO A 696 -6.09 -35.34 2.36
N GLU A 697 -5.25 -35.48 1.33
CA GLU A 697 -4.23 -36.53 1.26
C GLU A 697 -2.93 -36.17 2.00
N GLY A 698 -2.73 -34.89 2.32
CA GLY A 698 -1.52 -34.41 2.99
C GLY A 698 -0.26 -34.53 2.12
N LYS A 699 -0.39 -34.49 0.79
CA LYS A 699 0.72 -34.62 -0.18
C LYS A 699 1.05 -33.27 -0.81
N THR A 700 2.32 -33.08 -1.14
CA THR A 700 2.82 -31.90 -1.87
C THR A 700 3.40 -32.34 -3.22
N GLN A 701 3.06 -31.63 -4.30
CA GLN A 701 3.60 -31.82 -5.65
C GLN A 701 4.24 -30.52 -6.15
N MET A 702 5.44 -30.60 -6.75
CA MET A 702 6.02 -29.47 -7.49
C MET A 702 5.39 -29.39 -8.88
N LEU A 703 4.91 -28.21 -9.29
CA LEU A 703 4.26 -27.98 -10.58
C LEU A 703 5.20 -27.34 -11.61
N SER A 704 6.11 -26.46 -11.18
CA SER A 704 7.10 -25.81 -12.03
C SER A 704 8.29 -26.72 -12.32
N VAL A 705 8.04 -27.88 -12.94
CA VAL A 705 9.08 -28.88 -13.25
C VAL A 705 9.51 -28.74 -14.70
N ASP A 706 10.81 -28.57 -14.91
CA ASP A 706 11.44 -28.59 -16.22
C ASP A 706 11.28 -30.01 -16.86
N PRO A 707 10.66 -30.11 -18.04
CA PRO A 707 10.33 -31.40 -18.65
C PRO A 707 11.56 -32.17 -19.14
N VAL A 708 12.72 -31.53 -19.30
CA VAL A 708 13.97 -32.15 -19.77
C VAL A 708 14.82 -32.61 -18.58
N THR A 709 15.11 -31.70 -17.64
CA THR A 709 15.99 -31.99 -16.50
C THR A 709 15.30 -32.73 -15.37
N LYS A 710 13.95 -32.73 -15.33
CA LYS A 710 13.12 -33.26 -14.24
C LYS A 710 13.43 -32.61 -12.88
N THR A 711 13.79 -31.34 -12.90
CA THR A 711 14.07 -30.52 -11.70
C THR A 711 13.23 -29.23 -11.72
N GLY A 712 13.23 -28.48 -10.62
CA GLY A 712 12.54 -27.20 -10.51
C GLY A 712 13.02 -26.16 -11.54
N GLY A 713 12.10 -25.75 -12.41
CA GLY A 713 12.32 -24.83 -13.53
C GLY A 713 11.86 -23.40 -13.26
N ASN A 714 11.80 -22.96 -11.99
CA ASN A 714 11.33 -21.64 -11.55
C ASN A 714 9.80 -21.42 -11.71
N GLY A 715 9.18 -20.79 -10.72
CA GLY A 715 7.86 -20.20 -10.85
C GLY A 715 7.43 -19.46 -9.59
N ILE A 716 6.55 -18.46 -9.77
CA ILE A 716 6.05 -17.57 -8.71
C ILE A 716 4.57 -17.18 -8.95
N LYS A 717 3.92 -16.62 -7.92
CA LYS A 717 2.60 -15.96 -8.00
C LYS A 717 1.52 -16.79 -8.68
N ALA A 718 1.43 -18.07 -8.29
CA ALA A 718 0.44 -19.00 -8.82
C ALA A 718 -1.01 -18.61 -8.45
N SER A 719 -1.95 -19.13 -9.25
CA SER A 719 -3.39 -19.08 -9.07
C SER A 719 -4.02 -20.43 -9.46
N ILE A 720 -5.18 -20.76 -8.90
CA ILE A 720 -5.74 -22.13 -8.90
C ILE A 720 -7.25 -22.09 -9.14
N SER A 721 -7.77 -23.07 -9.90
CA SER A 721 -9.20 -23.23 -10.17
C SER A 721 -9.97 -23.67 -8.91
N PHE A 722 -11.30 -23.59 -8.96
CA PHE A 722 -12.16 -23.97 -7.84
C PHE A 722 -11.95 -25.42 -7.39
N ASP A 723 -11.78 -26.32 -8.35
CA ASP A 723 -11.60 -27.75 -8.13
C ASP A 723 -10.13 -28.16 -7.89
N GLY A 724 -9.18 -27.27 -8.17
CA GLY A 724 -7.74 -27.57 -8.17
C GLY A 724 -7.22 -28.34 -9.39
N SER A 725 -8.02 -28.50 -10.46
CA SER A 725 -7.58 -29.20 -11.67
C SER A 725 -6.68 -28.35 -12.58
N ARG A 726 -6.68 -27.02 -12.44
CA ARG A 726 -5.87 -26.10 -13.23
C ARG A 726 -5.14 -25.10 -12.34
N VAL A 727 -3.90 -24.80 -12.68
CA VAL A 727 -3.05 -23.80 -12.00
C VAL A 727 -2.32 -22.95 -13.02
N SER A 728 -2.41 -21.62 -12.92
CA SER A 728 -1.58 -20.69 -13.71
C SER A 728 -0.49 -20.08 -12.83
N PHE A 729 0.70 -19.80 -13.37
CA PHE A 729 1.79 -19.14 -12.65
C PHE A 729 2.75 -18.39 -13.59
N CYS A 730 3.50 -17.43 -13.05
CA CYS A 730 4.53 -16.69 -13.78
C CYS A 730 5.89 -17.38 -13.63
N SER A 731 6.71 -17.43 -14.68
CA SER A 731 8.13 -17.85 -14.58
C SER A 731 9.00 -17.12 -15.61
N PRO A 732 10.23 -16.68 -15.24
CA PRO A 732 11.25 -16.18 -16.16
C PRO A 732 12.06 -17.30 -16.84
N SER A 733 11.62 -18.55 -16.75
CA SER A 733 12.36 -19.70 -17.28
C SER A 733 11.89 -20.11 -18.67
N ASN A 734 12.79 -19.97 -19.64
CA ASN A 734 12.61 -20.44 -21.01
C ASN A 734 12.76 -21.97 -21.19
N THR A 735 12.85 -22.75 -20.10
CA THR A 735 13.02 -24.21 -20.17
C THR A 735 11.76 -25.01 -19.78
N LEU A 736 10.70 -24.35 -19.30
CA LEU A 736 9.46 -25.03 -18.86
C LEU A 736 8.62 -25.60 -20.01
N VAL A 737 8.79 -25.06 -21.22
CA VAL A 737 8.19 -25.57 -22.47
C VAL A 737 9.21 -25.47 -23.60
N ALA A 738 8.97 -26.21 -24.69
CA ALA A 738 9.74 -26.01 -25.92
C ALA A 738 9.33 -24.69 -26.62
N ASN A 739 10.27 -24.09 -27.35
CA ASN A 739 10.09 -22.88 -28.16
C ASN A 739 9.73 -21.61 -27.38
N ASP A 740 10.20 -21.49 -26.13
CA ASP A 740 10.27 -20.22 -25.42
C ASP A 740 11.60 -19.52 -25.75
N ASN A 741 11.53 -18.43 -26.52
CA ASN A 741 12.71 -17.77 -27.09
C ASN A 741 12.79 -16.26 -26.80
N ASN A 742 11.76 -15.68 -26.16
CA ASN A 742 11.69 -14.24 -25.90
C ASN A 742 12.66 -13.76 -24.80
N ASN A 743 13.11 -14.66 -23.92
CA ASN A 743 13.92 -14.38 -22.71
C ASN A 743 13.24 -13.40 -21.72
N LEU A 744 11.91 -13.40 -21.69
CA LEU A 744 11.07 -12.66 -20.78
C LEU A 744 10.45 -13.59 -19.74
N TRP A 745 9.72 -13.03 -18.78
CA TRP A 745 8.77 -13.82 -18.01
C TRP A 745 7.59 -14.24 -18.88
N ASP A 746 7.05 -15.42 -18.61
CA ASP A 746 5.86 -15.94 -19.27
C ASP A 746 4.91 -16.60 -18.26
N ILE A 747 3.65 -16.77 -18.67
CA ILE A 747 2.60 -17.36 -17.86
C ILE A 747 2.39 -18.79 -18.33
N PHE A 748 2.50 -19.72 -17.38
CA PHE A 748 2.40 -21.15 -17.58
C PHE A 748 1.13 -21.69 -16.93
N LEU A 749 0.43 -22.56 -17.64
CA LEU A 749 -0.72 -23.33 -17.19
C LEU A 749 -0.29 -24.79 -16.95
N TRP A 750 -0.57 -25.28 -15.74
CA TRP A 750 -0.59 -26.69 -15.38
C TRP A 750 -2.04 -27.19 -15.37
N GLU A 751 -2.26 -28.43 -15.82
CA GLU A 751 -3.56 -29.09 -15.84
C GLU A 751 -3.43 -30.52 -15.29
N LYS A 752 -4.31 -30.93 -14.37
CA LYS A 752 -4.29 -32.24 -13.74
C LYS A 752 -4.49 -33.34 -14.79
N GLY A 753 -3.59 -34.33 -14.79
CA GLY A 753 -3.58 -35.41 -15.79
C GLY A 753 -2.92 -35.05 -17.12
N ARG A 754 -2.58 -33.78 -17.37
CA ARG A 754 -1.81 -33.38 -18.56
C ARG A 754 -0.31 -33.59 -18.29
N GLY A 755 0.38 -34.23 -19.24
CA GLY A 755 1.80 -34.63 -19.08
C GLY A 755 2.84 -33.50 -19.09
N GLY A 756 2.42 -32.23 -19.05
CA GLY A 756 3.33 -31.08 -19.08
C GLY A 756 2.62 -29.73 -19.05
N LEU A 757 3.41 -28.67 -18.94
CA LEU A 757 2.96 -27.27 -18.87
C LEU A 757 2.52 -26.72 -20.24
N ARG A 758 1.86 -25.57 -20.22
CA ARG A 758 1.43 -24.80 -21.40
C ARG A 758 1.76 -23.33 -21.20
N ARG A 759 2.58 -22.71 -22.05
CA ARG A 759 2.68 -21.25 -22.09
C ARG A 759 1.37 -20.67 -22.63
N ILE A 760 0.88 -19.58 -22.04
CA ILE A 760 -0.37 -18.91 -22.43
C ILE A 760 -0.26 -17.38 -22.63
N SER A 761 0.90 -16.80 -22.34
CA SER A 761 1.25 -15.38 -22.54
C SER A 761 1.62 -15.03 -23.99
N PHE A 762 0.91 -15.62 -24.95
CA PHE A 762 1.05 -15.29 -26.38
C PHE A 762 0.24 -14.05 -26.74
N THR A 763 0.63 -13.37 -27.82
CA THR A 763 -0.17 -12.31 -28.47
C THR A 763 -1.46 -12.89 -29.07
N GLN A 764 -2.40 -12.03 -29.43
CA GLN A 764 -3.67 -12.43 -30.04
C GLN A 764 -3.51 -13.20 -31.37
N ASP A 765 -2.42 -12.96 -32.11
CA ASP A 765 -2.06 -13.70 -33.33
C ASP A 765 -1.12 -14.91 -33.07
N GLY A 766 -0.96 -15.32 -31.81
CA GLY A 766 -0.25 -16.54 -31.42
C GLY A 766 1.28 -16.45 -31.41
N LYS A 767 1.84 -15.24 -31.43
CA LYS A 767 3.28 -14.97 -31.43
C LYS A 767 3.79 -14.67 -30.03
N GLU A 768 5.11 -14.62 -29.87
CA GLU A 768 5.73 -14.15 -28.64
C GLU A 768 5.48 -12.65 -28.43
N ARG A 769 5.12 -12.29 -27.20
CA ARG A 769 5.02 -10.90 -26.76
C ARG A 769 6.40 -10.23 -26.73
N ASN A 770 6.43 -8.90 -26.88
CA ASN A 770 7.62 -8.09 -26.65
C ASN A 770 7.73 -7.66 -25.18
N GLN A 771 8.80 -6.93 -24.84
CA GLN A 771 9.02 -6.45 -23.47
C GLN A 771 8.22 -5.19 -23.12
N GLY A 772 7.77 -4.38 -24.08
CA GLY A 772 7.15 -3.08 -23.77
C GLY A 772 8.13 -2.11 -23.08
N ASP A 773 7.74 -1.61 -21.90
CA ASP A 773 8.57 -0.78 -20.99
C ASP A 773 8.79 -1.44 -19.60
N GLU A 774 8.31 -2.67 -19.37
CA GLU A 774 8.54 -3.38 -18.12
C GLU A 774 9.92 -4.06 -18.08
N SER A 775 10.42 -4.40 -16.88
CA SER A 775 11.65 -5.20 -16.77
C SER A 775 11.41 -6.64 -17.25
N GLY A 776 12.37 -7.22 -18.00
CA GLY A 776 12.37 -8.66 -18.29
C GLY A 776 12.44 -9.54 -17.02
N SER A 777 12.99 -9.01 -15.91
CA SER A 777 13.02 -9.68 -14.60
C SER A 777 11.77 -9.43 -13.74
N ARG A 778 10.76 -8.74 -14.28
CA ARG A 778 9.54 -8.39 -13.55
C ARG A 778 8.76 -9.63 -13.10
N GLN A 779 8.16 -9.52 -11.92
CA GLN A 779 7.20 -10.50 -11.43
C GLN A 779 5.78 -10.02 -11.76
N VAL A 780 4.97 -10.87 -12.38
CA VAL A 780 3.53 -10.60 -12.57
C VAL A 780 2.67 -11.62 -11.87
N SER A 781 1.43 -11.22 -11.59
CA SER A 781 0.37 -12.10 -11.15
C SER A 781 -0.47 -12.54 -12.35
N SER A 782 -0.79 -13.82 -12.41
CA SER A 782 -1.92 -14.32 -13.20
C SER A 782 -3.04 -14.73 -12.24
N THR A 783 -4.30 -14.56 -12.63
CA THR A 783 -5.44 -15.07 -11.86
C THR A 783 -6.33 -15.92 -12.76
N LEU A 784 -6.60 -17.15 -12.33
CA LEU A 784 -7.45 -18.10 -13.03
C LEU A 784 -8.90 -17.97 -12.52
N SER A 785 -9.88 -18.05 -13.42
CA SER A 785 -11.30 -18.12 -13.05
C SER A 785 -11.62 -19.42 -12.32
N GLY A 786 -12.66 -19.42 -11.49
CA GLY A 786 -13.04 -20.58 -10.68
C GLY A 786 -13.37 -21.83 -11.50
N ASN A 787 -14.05 -21.68 -12.65
CA ASN A 787 -14.31 -22.75 -13.62
C ASN A 787 -13.05 -23.20 -14.41
N GLY A 788 -11.90 -22.57 -14.17
CA GLY A 788 -10.63 -22.90 -14.82
C GLY A 788 -10.55 -22.57 -16.30
N GLN A 789 -11.49 -21.79 -16.88
CA GLN A 789 -11.50 -21.46 -18.30
C GLN A 789 -10.65 -20.23 -18.65
N TYR A 790 -10.66 -19.18 -17.83
CA TYR A 790 -10.10 -17.88 -18.19
C TYR A 790 -8.93 -17.51 -17.28
N VAL A 791 -7.85 -16.98 -17.85
CA VAL A 791 -6.73 -16.39 -17.11
C VAL A 791 -6.66 -14.91 -17.38
N VAL A 792 -6.55 -14.10 -16.32
CA VAL A 792 -6.30 -12.66 -16.41
C VAL A 792 -4.91 -12.31 -15.93
N TYR A 793 -4.27 -11.38 -16.63
CA TYR A 793 -2.92 -10.89 -16.34
C TYR A 793 -2.73 -9.48 -16.90
N SER A 794 -1.60 -8.85 -16.59
CA SER A 794 -1.22 -7.55 -17.16
C SER A 794 0.24 -7.50 -17.56
N THR A 795 0.53 -6.68 -18.56
CA THR A 795 1.87 -6.43 -19.14
C THR A 795 1.87 -5.07 -19.83
N THR A 796 3.05 -4.50 -20.05
CA THR A 796 3.25 -3.30 -20.90
C THR A 796 3.57 -3.64 -22.36
N ALA A 797 3.50 -4.92 -22.75
CA ALA A 797 3.93 -5.40 -24.06
C ALA A 797 3.07 -4.81 -25.21
N SER A 798 3.69 -3.98 -26.04
CA SER A 798 3.01 -3.19 -27.10
C SER A 798 2.70 -3.99 -28.37
N ASN A 799 2.45 -5.30 -28.22
CA ASN A 799 2.09 -6.20 -29.32
C ASN A 799 1.10 -7.30 -28.90
N MET A 800 0.53 -7.24 -27.69
CA MET A 800 -0.44 -8.24 -27.22
C MET A 800 -1.68 -8.29 -28.11
N VAL A 801 -2.20 -7.13 -28.54
CA VAL A 801 -3.33 -7.00 -29.48
C VAL A 801 -3.04 -5.94 -30.54
N PRO A 802 -3.61 -6.03 -31.76
CA PRO A 802 -3.42 -5.00 -32.79
C PRO A 802 -3.94 -3.63 -32.37
N GLY A 803 -3.21 -2.57 -32.71
CA GLY A 803 -3.54 -1.18 -32.37
C GLY A 803 -3.04 -0.73 -30.99
N ASP A 804 -2.68 -1.67 -30.12
CA ASP A 804 -2.15 -1.37 -28.78
C ASP A 804 -0.65 -1.08 -28.81
N VAL A 805 -0.30 0.13 -29.26
CA VAL A 805 1.09 0.61 -29.37
C VAL A 805 1.52 1.44 -28.16
N LEU A 806 0.60 1.73 -27.23
CA LEU A 806 0.90 2.47 -26.02
C LEU A 806 1.52 1.50 -25.01
N LYS A 807 2.69 1.84 -24.46
CA LYS A 807 3.40 0.98 -23.51
C LYS A 807 2.89 1.11 -22.07
N TYR A 808 1.62 1.50 -21.92
CA TYR A 808 0.97 1.44 -20.61
C TYR A 808 0.76 -0.01 -20.22
N GLN A 809 0.52 -0.23 -18.94
CA GLN A 809 0.11 -1.54 -18.47
C GLN A 809 -1.35 -1.78 -18.84
N ASP A 810 -1.63 -2.90 -19.53
CA ASP A 810 -2.98 -3.27 -19.95
C ASP A 810 -3.40 -4.64 -19.38
N VAL A 811 -4.70 -4.82 -19.21
CA VAL A 811 -5.34 -6.02 -18.64
C VAL A 811 -5.81 -6.92 -19.75
N PHE A 812 -5.30 -8.15 -19.78
CA PHE A 812 -5.66 -9.16 -20.78
C PHE A 812 -6.44 -10.30 -20.14
N VAL A 813 -7.37 -10.88 -20.92
CA VAL A 813 -8.16 -12.07 -20.61
C VAL A 813 -7.87 -13.11 -21.67
N TYR A 814 -7.34 -14.25 -21.27
CA TYR A 814 -7.06 -15.40 -22.13
C TYR A 814 -8.05 -16.53 -21.84
N ASP A 815 -8.77 -17.00 -22.87
CA ASP A 815 -9.63 -18.18 -22.79
C ASP A 815 -8.81 -19.43 -23.17
N ILE A 816 -8.63 -20.32 -22.20
CA ILE A 816 -7.86 -21.57 -22.35
C ILE A 816 -8.50 -22.51 -23.36
N ASN A 817 -9.82 -22.49 -23.49
CA ASN A 817 -10.56 -23.46 -24.30
C ASN A 817 -10.56 -23.07 -25.79
N SER A 818 -10.69 -21.77 -26.11
CA SER A 818 -10.64 -21.25 -27.49
C SER A 818 -9.26 -20.74 -27.92
N ASN A 819 -8.30 -20.69 -26.99
CA ASN A 819 -6.97 -20.06 -27.13
C ASN A 819 -7.04 -18.57 -27.55
N GLN A 820 -8.15 -17.88 -27.29
CA GLN A 820 -8.32 -16.48 -27.66
C GLN A 820 -7.82 -15.53 -26.57
N LEU A 821 -7.13 -14.47 -26.99
CA LEU A 821 -6.76 -13.33 -26.14
C LEU A 821 -7.69 -12.15 -26.45
N GLN A 822 -8.17 -11.47 -25.40
CA GLN A 822 -8.82 -10.18 -25.51
C GLN A 822 -8.34 -9.22 -24.43
N VAL A 823 -8.50 -7.92 -24.68
CA VAL A 823 -8.10 -6.85 -23.76
C VAL A 823 -9.32 -6.29 -23.02
N ALA A 824 -9.17 -6.10 -21.71
CA ALA A 824 -10.20 -5.61 -20.80
C ALA A 824 -10.07 -4.11 -20.50
N SER A 825 -8.88 -3.52 -20.66
CA SER A 825 -8.54 -2.12 -20.33
C SER A 825 -8.73 -1.12 -21.48
N PHE A 826 -9.48 -1.48 -22.52
CA PHE A 826 -9.84 -0.56 -23.62
C PHE A 826 -11.10 0.27 -23.31
N SER A 827 -11.29 1.43 -23.93
CA SER A 827 -12.54 2.19 -23.85
C SER A 827 -13.74 1.41 -24.41
N ASN A 828 -14.97 1.88 -24.15
CA ASN A 828 -16.17 1.25 -24.74
C ASN A 828 -16.25 1.44 -26.27
N ASN A 829 -15.50 2.40 -26.82
CA ASN A 829 -15.35 2.64 -28.24
C ASN A 829 -14.12 1.93 -28.86
N GLY A 830 -13.40 1.09 -28.09
CA GLY A 830 -12.33 0.23 -28.61
C GLY A 830 -10.94 0.85 -28.67
N GLU A 831 -10.74 2.03 -28.08
CA GLU A 831 -9.42 2.67 -27.96
C GLU A 831 -8.62 2.08 -26.78
N PRO A 832 -7.29 1.97 -26.85
CA PRO A 832 -6.45 1.55 -25.72
C PRO A 832 -6.63 2.41 -24.46
N GLY A 833 -6.29 1.85 -23.29
CA GLY A 833 -6.29 2.59 -22.03
C GLY A 833 -5.28 3.74 -22.08
N ASN A 834 -5.68 4.95 -21.72
CA ASN A 834 -4.77 6.11 -21.77
C ASN A 834 -3.81 6.23 -20.56
N HIS A 835 -3.74 5.20 -19.70
CA HIS A 835 -2.79 5.04 -18.60
C HIS A 835 -2.86 3.61 -18.02
N ASP A 836 -1.84 3.21 -17.26
CA ASP A 836 -1.76 1.92 -16.52
C ASP A 836 -3.06 1.39 -15.89
N SER A 837 -3.33 0.11 -16.19
CA SER A 837 -4.38 -0.77 -15.69
C SER A 837 -3.81 -2.19 -15.53
N PRO A 838 -3.61 -2.75 -14.31
CA PRO A 838 -3.83 -2.13 -13.01
C PRO A 838 -2.86 -1.01 -12.69
N ILE A 839 -3.10 -0.28 -11.60
CA ILE A 839 -2.27 0.86 -11.16
C ILE A 839 -0.91 0.40 -10.64
N GLU A 840 -0.87 -0.70 -9.88
CA GLU A 840 0.37 -1.25 -9.34
C GLU A 840 0.98 -2.28 -10.29
N GLN A 841 2.31 -2.26 -10.42
CA GLN A 841 3.01 -3.26 -11.22
C GLN A 841 2.99 -4.62 -10.52
N GLY A 842 2.36 -5.61 -11.16
CA GLY A 842 2.28 -6.99 -10.66
C GLY A 842 1.07 -7.25 -9.75
N GLU A 843 0.16 -6.28 -9.63
CA GLU A 843 -1.12 -6.41 -8.93
C GLU A 843 -1.87 -7.68 -9.37
N ARG A 844 -2.37 -8.47 -8.41
CA ARG A 844 -3.19 -9.66 -8.69
C ARG A 844 -4.62 -9.21 -9.03
N LEU A 845 -4.96 -9.29 -10.31
CA LEU A 845 -6.28 -8.99 -10.86
C LEU A 845 -7.37 -9.90 -10.27
N ALA A 846 -8.61 -9.44 -10.23
CA ALA A 846 -9.74 -10.19 -9.71
C ALA A 846 -10.66 -10.67 -10.85
N ILE A 847 -11.01 -11.95 -10.87
CA ILE A 847 -11.93 -12.56 -11.86
C ILE A 847 -12.97 -13.44 -11.16
N SER A 848 -14.22 -13.40 -11.61
CA SER A 848 -15.33 -14.21 -11.08
C SER A 848 -15.16 -15.71 -11.36
N TYR A 849 -15.94 -16.56 -10.71
CA TYR A 849 -15.91 -18.01 -10.88
C TYR A 849 -16.08 -18.43 -12.33
N ASP A 850 -17.10 -17.90 -13.01
CA ASP A 850 -17.41 -18.20 -14.40
C ASP A 850 -16.49 -17.47 -15.40
N GLY A 851 -15.73 -16.50 -14.93
CA GLY A 851 -14.91 -15.61 -15.75
C GLY A 851 -15.68 -14.52 -16.49
N THR A 852 -16.98 -14.33 -16.23
CA THR A 852 -17.81 -13.28 -16.84
C THR A 852 -17.35 -11.88 -16.44
N TRP A 853 -16.81 -11.72 -15.23
CA TRP A 853 -16.48 -10.42 -14.66
C TRP A 853 -15.02 -10.34 -14.22
N VAL A 854 -14.33 -9.25 -14.62
CA VAL A 854 -12.95 -8.93 -14.23
C VAL A 854 -12.91 -7.55 -13.58
N ALA A 855 -12.38 -7.45 -12.37
CA ALA A 855 -12.23 -6.18 -11.65
C ALA A 855 -10.75 -5.78 -11.51
N PHE A 856 -10.44 -4.52 -11.80
CA PHE A 856 -9.08 -3.98 -11.76
C PHE A 856 -9.06 -2.49 -11.38
N SER A 857 -7.97 -2.07 -10.72
CA SER A 857 -7.66 -0.65 -10.51
C SER A 857 -7.24 0.01 -11.84
N THR A 858 -7.41 1.32 -12.03
CA THR A 858 -6.92 2.01 -13.23
C THR A 858 -6.58 3.48 -13.00
N LYS A 859 -5.56 3.97 -13.71
CA LYS A 859 -5.30 5.40 -13.92
C LYS A 859 -5.94 5.93 -15.20
N ALA A 860 -6.39 5.06 -16.12
CA ALA A 860 -6.92 5.44 -17.42
C ALA A 860 -8.27 6.17 -17.29
N SER A 861 -8.29 7.46 -17.60
CA SER A 861 -9.48 8.30 -17.54
C SER A 861 -10.48 8.02 -18.65
N ASN A 862 -10.04 7.39 -19.76
CA ASN A 862 -10.91 7.02 -20.88
C ASN A 862 -11.72 5.73 -20.64
N LEU A 863 -11.61 5.09 -19.45
CA LEU A 863 -12.41 3.91 -19.07
C LEU A 863 -13.71 4.23 -18.33
N GLY A 864 -14.07 5.52 -18.25
CA GLY A 864 -15.35 6.00 -17.71
C GLY A 864 -15.29 6.48 -16.25
N ALA A 865 -14.13 6.46 -15.61
CA ALA A 865 -13.90 7.02 -14.27
C ALA A 865 -12.68 7.95 -14.28
N PRO A 866 -12.56 8.90 -13.32
CA PRO A 866 -11.28 9.58 -13.08
C PRO A 866 -10.17 8.57 -12.74
N GLY A 867 -8.90 8.89 -12.99
CA GLY A 867 -7.80 8.03 -12.56
C GLY A 867 -7.79 7.74 -11.05
N SER A 868 -7.17 6.63 -10.64
CA SER A 868 -7.18 6.08 -9.28
C SER A 868 -8.53 5.53 -8.81
N ASN A 869 -9.18 4.75 -9.68
CA ASN A 869 -10.49 4.13 -9.46
C ASN A 869 -10.54 2.65 -9.93
N ILE A 870 -11.65 1.94 -9.67
CA ILE A 870 -11.85 0.55 -10.08
C ILE A 870 -12.89 0.43 -11.19
N ILE A 871 -12.57 -0.39 -12.19
CA ILE A 871 -13.45 -0.78 -13.29
C ILE A 871 -13.78 -2.26 -13.16
N LEU A 872 -15.02 -2.61 -13.52
CA LEU A 872 -15.52 -3.96 -13.68
C LEU A 872 -15.83 -4.19 -15.17
N TYR A 873 -15.11 -5.10 -15.82
CA TYR A 873 -15.25 -5.45 -17.23
C TYR A 873 -16.04 -6.76 -17.37
N ASN A 874 -16.99 -6.79 -18.30
CA ASN A 874 -17.68 -8.01 -18.70
C ASN A 874 -16.96 -8.66 -19.88
N THR A 875 -16.54 -9.93 -19.74
CA THR A 875 -15.77 -10.65 -20.76
C THR A 875 -16.60 -11.12 -21.95
N GLN A 876 -17.92 -11.22 -21.79
CA GLN A 876 -18.86 -11.70 -22.82
C GLN A 876 -19.41 -10.53 -23.67
N THR A 877 -19.93 -9.49 -23.01
CA THR A 877 -20.52 -8.31 -23.66
C THR A 877 -19.50 -7.23 -23.99
N LYS A 878 -18.27 -7.33 -23.46
CA LYS A 878 -17.17 -6.36 -23.57
C LYS A 878 -17.46 -4.97 -22.97
N THR A 879 -18.58 -4.84 -22.25
CA THR A 879 -19.00 -3.59 -21.59
C THR A 879 -18.31 -3.40 -20.23
N LYS A 880 -18.31 -2.15 -19.75
CA LYS A 880 -17.68 -1.77 -18.48
C LYS A 880 -18.67 -1.13 -17.53
N GLN A 881 -18.49 -1.39 -16.25
CA GLN A 881 -19.13 -0.72 -15.15
C GLN A 881 -18.07 -0.07 -14.26
N VAL A 882 -18.30 1.19 -13.92
CA VAL A 882 -17.49 1.91 -12.92
C VAL A 882 -17.88 1.40 -11.53
N VAL A 883 -16.89 0.95 -10.75
CA VAL A 883 -17.07 0.50 -9.36
C VAL A 883 -16.85 1.65 -8.39
N THR A 884 -15.87 2.52 -8.67
CA THR A 884 -15.65 3.78 -7.95
C THR A 884 -15.43 4.92 -8.94
N ASP A 885 -15.98 6.09 -8.64
CA ASP A 885 -15.99 7.30 -9.48
C ASP A 885 -15.44 8.53 -8.72
N THR A 886 -14.97 8.36 -7.49
CA THR A 886 -14.60 9.46 -6.61
C THR A 886 -13.23 10.05 -6.96
N LYS A 887 -13.10 11.37 -6.84
CA LYS A 887 -11.79 12.05 -6.88
C LYS A 887 -11.00 11.64 -5.63
N GLY A 888 -9.85 11.01 -5.82
CA GLY A 888 -9.08 10.45 -4.72
C GLY A 888 -7.67 10.05 -5.13
N SER A 889 -6.76 9.97 -4.15
CA SER A 889 -5.34 9.69 -4.44
C SER A 889 -5.04 8.20 -4.55
N TYR A 890 -5.67 7.36 -3.72
CA TYR A 890 -5.33 5.95 -3.61
C TYR A 890 -6.56 5.03 -3.72
N VAL A 891 -6.33 3.86 -4.29
CA VAL A 891 -7.26 2.74 -4.34
C VAL A 891 -6.44 1.47 -4.22
N GLY A 892 -6.90 0.52 -3.40
CA GLY A 892 -6.22 -0.75 -3.20
C GLY A 892 -6.73 -1.81 -4.16
N ARG A 893 -5.91 -2.84 -4.41
CA ARG A 893 -6.24 -4.03 -5.20
C ARG A 893 -7.66 -4.53 -4.92
N PRO A 894 -8.53 -4.65 -5.93
CA PRO A 894 -9.86 -5.23 -5.78
C PRO A 894 -9.80 -6.75 -5.58
N ALA A 895 -10.83 -7.29 -4.95
CA ALA A 895 -11.22 -8.69 -4.98
C ALA A 895 -12.68 -8.78 -5.45
N ILE A 896 -13.08 -9.90 -6.04
CA ILE A 896 -14.41 -10.08 -6.61
C ILE A 896 -15.05 -11.35 -6.05
N SER A 897 -16.35 -11.28 -5.74
CA SER A 897 -17.10 -12.41 -5.21
C SER A 897 -17.41 -13.46 -6.30
N TYR A 898 -17.91 -14.63 -5.90
CA TYR A 898 -18.05 -15.82 -6.73
C TYR A 898 -18.75 -15.55 -8.08
N SER A 899 -19.91 -14.89 -8.09
CA SER A 899 -20.63 -14.50 -9.31
C SER A 899 -20.37 -13.07 -9.79
N GLY A 900 -19.46 -12.33 -9.13
CA GLY A 900 -19.24 -10.91 -9.43
C GLY A 900 -20.29 -9.94 -8.90
N SER A 901 -21.14 -10.38 -7.96
CA SER A 901 -22.16 -9.52 -7.33
C SER A 901 -21.56 -8.46 -6.38
N TYR A 902 -20.35 -8.70 -5.88
CA TYR A 902 -19.60 -7.76 -5.04
C TYR A 902 -18.17 -7.58 -5.51
N VAL A 903 -17.70 -6.33 -5.48
CA VAL A 903 -16.28 -5.99 -5.60
C VAL A 903 -15.83 -5.39 -4.27
N VAL A 904 -14.73 -5.90 -3.71
CA VAL A 904 -14.21 -5.53 -2.39
C VAL A 904 -12.83 -4.91 -2.56
N PHE A 905 -12.63 -3.72 -1.99
CA PHE A 905 -11.43 -2.92 -2.25
C PHE A 905 -11.14 -1.93 -1.12
N GLY A 906 -9.89 -1.46 -1.05
CA GLY A 906 -9.53 -0.33 -0.20
C GLY A 906 -9.72 1.00 -0.95
N LYS A 907 -10.21 2.05 -0.30
CA LYS A 907 -10.22 3.42 -0.84
C LYS A 907 -9.82 4.43 0.24
N SER A 908 -8.99 5.42 -0.11
CA SER A 908 -8.58 6.48 0.83
C SER A 908 -9.71 7.45 1.18
N GLU A 909 -10.78 7.49 0.39
CA GLU A 909 -11.94 8.36 0.61
C GLU A 909 -13.07 7.62 1.33
N ALA A 910 -13.86 8.38 2.10
CA ALA A 910 -15.03 7.88 2.81
C ALA A 910 -16.18 7.56 1.85
N LEU A 911 -16.49 6.28 1.64
CA LEU A 911 -17.61 5.82 0.81
C LEU A 911 -18.85 5.38 1.64
N ASP A 912 -18.70 5.29 2.96
CA ASP A 912 -19.74 4.91 3.94
C ASP A 912 -19.70 5.91 5.10
N GLN A 913 -20.85 6.38 5.58
CA GLN A 913 -20.95 7.34 6.69
C GLN A 913 -20.17 6.91 7.95
N ARG A 914 -20.00 5.60 8.19
CA ARG A 914 -19.25 5.06 9.33
C ARG A 914 -17.75 5.32 9.24
N SER A 915 -17.22 5.50 8.03
CA SER A 915 -15.78 5.72 7.80
C SER A 915 -15.32 7.14 8.14
N GLY A 916 -16.20 8.14 8.00
CA GLY A 916 -15.89 9.55 8.33
C GLY A 916 -15.93 9.89 9.82
N ALA A 917 -16.57 9.09 10.68
CA ALA A 917 -16.75 9.39 12.10
C ALA A 917 -15.52 9.08 12.98
N ALA A 918 -14.56 8.30 12.48
CA ALA A 918 -13.44 7.80 13.29
C ALA A 918 -12.19 8.70 13.26
N PHE A 919 -11.89 9.31 12.10
CA PHE A 919 -10.69 10.13 11.89
C PHE A 919 -10.99 11.21 10.84
N GLY A 920 -10.85 12.49 11.23
CA GLY A 920 -11.25 13.65 10.40
C GLY A 920 -10.61 13.67 9.01
N ASP A 921 -11.42 14.09 8.02
CA ASP A 921 -11.13 14.44 6.61
C ASP A 921 -10.33 13.45 5.74
N ASN A 922 -9.83 12.33 6.29
CA ASN A 922 -9.08 11.29 5.58
C ASN A 922 -9.64 9.87 5.86
N GLY A 923 -10.92 9.77 6.22
CA GLY A 923 -11.59 8.54 6.69
C GLY A 923 -11.89 7.50 5.62
N GLY A 924 -10.86 6.98 4.93
CA GLY A 924 -10.97 5.82 4.04
C GLY A 924 -11.03 4.48 4.78
N GLY A 925 -11.17 3.37 4.05
CA GLY A 925 -11.28 2.03 4.62
C GLY A 925 -11.33 0.92 3.57
N LEU A 926 -11.71 -0.30 4.01
CA LEU A 926 -12.06 -1.41 3.13
C LEU A 926 -13.57 -1.43 2.91
N PHE A 927 -14.02 -1.44 1.65
CA PHE A 927 -15.43 -1.39 1.28
C PHE A 927 -15.83 -2.58 0.41
N ALA A 928 -17.09 -3.04 0.53
CA ALA A 928 -17.77 -3.86 -0.48
C ALA A 928 -18.72 -2.99 -1.31
N PHE A 929 -18.64 -3.07 -2.63
CA PHE A 929 -19.59 -2.47 -3.56
C PHE A 929 -20.53 -3.52 -4.14
N PHE A 930 -21.84 -3.28 -4.09
CA PHE A 930 -22.84 -4.15 -4.72
C PHE A 930 -22.95 -3.84 -6.22
N THR A 931 -22.45 -4.76 -7.07
CA THR A 931 -22.40 -4.57 -8.53
C THR A 931 -23.79 -4.63 -9.14
N GLY A 932 -24.68 -5.45 -8.58
CA GLY A 932 -26.01 -5.75 -9.11
C GLY A 932 -26.02 -6.70 -10.31
N ASN A 933 -24.88 -7.32 -10.64
CA ASN A 933 -24.69 -8.11 -11.86
C ASN A 933 -24.83 -9.64 -11.68
N GLY A 934 -25.09 -10.09 -10.45
CA GLY A 934 -25.32 -11.49 -10.11
C GLY A 934 -26.36 -11.60 -8.98
N PRO A 935 -26.58 -12.80 -8.41
CA PRO A 935 -27.51 -13.04 -7.30
C PRO A 935 -27.27 -12.12 -6.10
N CYS A 936 -28.35 -11.80 -5.39
CA CYS A 936 -28.23 -11.10 -4.10
C CYS A 936 -27.77 -12.07 -3.01
N ARG A 937 -27.15 -11.51 -1.96
CA ARG A 937 -26.48 -12.28 -0.92
C ARG A 937 -27.34 -13.35 -0.25
N ASP A 938 -28.62 -13.08 0.03
CA ASP A 938 -29.55 -14.00 0.68
C ASP A 938 -30.78 -14.31 -0.21
N CYS A 939 -30.56 -14.31 -1.53
CA CYS A 939 -31.55 -14.73 -2.52
C CYS A 939 -31.39 -16.24 -2.80
N GLU A 940 -32.25 -17.07 -2.21
CA GLU A 940 -32.38 -18.48 -2.64
C GLU A 940 -32.73 -18.55 -4.15
N TYR A 941 -31.96 -19.38 -4.86
CA TYR A 941 -31.85 -19.43 -6.32
C TYR A 941 -33.09 -19.97 -7.04
#